data_AF-A0A8T5RTS2-F1
#
_entry.id   AF-A0A8T5RTS2-F1
#
_cell.length_a   1.000
_cell.length_b   1.000
_cell.length_c   1.000
_cell.angle_alpha   90.00
_cell.angle_beta   90.00
_cell.angle_gamma   90.00
#
_symmetry.space_group_name_H-M   'P 1'
#
loop_
_entity.id
_entity.type
_entity.pdbx_description
1 polymer ?
#
loop_
_entity_poly.entity_id
_entity_poly.type
_entity_poly.pdbx_seq_one_letter_code
_entity_poly.pdbx_strand_id
1 'polypeptide(L)'
;MKTYRVAINKYRKKTKSLQKAIELSNAFGNLTGNEKVFLKPNIVYWSRVPDYPKYGVVTTSRIVEDTIILLNKIGIKDITIGEGIVVSDPKDYELAHHAFESLGYNRFKKKYGINVLNVFERPFEKIDLGDDIVLNFNTDALNCDAIISLPVLKTHSEAKVSLSLKNLKGLIDIPSRKKCHTADIEKDLNFYLARLSKKLPPVTAIIDGIYLNERGPGYDGQMQRSNLLITSSDMFSADKVGAQILGYNPSDVSYLAYYAKENNRPIDLSDVEVVGKSIESVQGHYEYEFPYTEDGTLPIAFVKQGIKGILYRQYDNTTCTYCSMITSLLPIAITYAWDINHGEPWDDIEVIMGKRMDPTPGKKKTILLGQCMVNKHRNNPDINEMIPIKGCPVKPENITKAFHQVGIEIPPDFFENLDNIPQFFGLPYKNRFNEFQESFFDEEAKDENIPPIDDIVISQFFLDSSDDLNNLPKEQAKFEVHFFGLVGEKNTNAIKTIVVDGPNSYNFQFKNQPFNFQNGNGYIVDNYNRQVIRYLAFDREGFLEDGKYTITVEYWNGEARSKTRILNSNTKLLNNYLKLKEKITYNVKEVPKYMEDPKIYADTTWTTLNELGGENAFYANYLSQGRTDFVNLHDLTHIDNMYQNRLLMPLYGLNKTSALVNTRWKPLKPNTEYTWLVETCDSNKYSDINLTIFQPHQYFKTN
;
A
#
# COMPACT_ATOMS: atom_id res chain seq x y z
N MET A 1 -0.48 -39.58 21.61
CA MET A 1 -0.34 -38.11 21.51
C MET A 1 -1.71 -37.54 21.17
N LYS A 2 -2.13 -36.41 21.75
CA LYS A 2 -3.43 -35.81 21.44
C LYS A 2 -3.39 -35.24 20.02
N THR A 3 -4.29 -35.67 19.13
CA THR A 3 -4.39 -35.15 17.75
C THR A 3 -5.36 -33.98 17.69
N TYR A 4 -4.97 -32.92 16.99
CA TYR A 4 -5.77 -31.71 16.80
C TYR A 4 -6.28 -31.62 15.37
N ARG A 5 -7.58 -31.32 15.21
CA ARG A 5 -8.19 -31.17 13.88
C ARG A 5 -8.04 -29.73 13.41
N VAL A 6 -7.56 -29.55 12.18
CA VAL A 6 -7.47 -28.24 11.53
C VAL A 6 -8.25 -28.31 10.22
N ALA A 7 -9.31 -27.52 10.13
CA ALA A 7 -10.13 -27.47 8.92
C ALA A 7 -9.63 -26.38 7.98
N ILE A 8 -9.44 -26.73 6.70
CA ILE A 8 -9.22 -25.78 5.62
C ILE A 8 -10.48 -25.76 4.77
N ASN A 9 -11.13 -24.59 4.67
CA ASN A 9 -12.37 -24.44 3.89
C ASN A 9 -12.33 -23.19 3.00
N LYS A 10 -13.21 -23.15 1.99
CA LYS A 10 -13.43 -21.94 1.18
C LYS A 10 -14.62 -21.13 1.72
N TYR A 11 -14.40 -19.83 1.88
CA TYR A 11 -15.45 -18.87 2.17
C TYR A 11 -16.21 -18.50 0.89
N ARG A 12 -17.46 -18.96 0.77
CA ARG A 12 -18.32 -18.78 -0.42
C ARG A 12 -19.78 -18.53 -0.06
N LYS A 13 -20.25 -19.03 1.08
CA LYS A 13 -21.68 -19.01 1.47
C LYS A 13 -21.87 -18.39 2.86
N LYS A 14 -21.34 -17.18 3.07
CA LYS A 14 -21.45 -16.42 4.32
C LYS A 14 -21.24 -17.33 5.56
N THR A 15 -22.11 -17.22 6.56
CA THR A 15 -22.06 -17.98 7.82
C THR A 15 -21.98 -19.50 7.62
N LYS A 16 -22.57 -20.05 6.55
CA LYS A 16 -22.52 -21.51 6.28
C LYS A 16 -21.10 -21.99 5.98
N SER A 17 -20.26 -21.16 5.36
CA SER A 17 -18.86 -21.50 5.11
C SER A 17 -18.07 -21.61 6.41
N LEU A 18 -18.24 -20.66 7.33
CA LEU A 18 -17.58 -20.70 8.63
C LEU A 18 -18.13 -21.83 9.50
N GLN A 19 -19.46 -22.01 9.55
CA GLN A 19 -20.11 -23.10 10.27
C GLN A 19 -19.51 -24.46 9.89
N LYS A 20 -19.41 -24.75 8.59
CA LYS A 20 -18.82 -26.00 8.10
C LYS A 20 -17.36 -26.18 8.57
N ALA A 21 -16.55 -25.12 8.55
CA ALA A 21 -15.15 -25.21 8.99
C ALA A 21 -15.05 -25.52 10.49
N ILE A 22 -15.89 -24.86 11.30
CA ILE A 22 -15.96 -25.07 12.75
C ILE A 22 -16.44 -26.49 13.08
N GLU A 23 -17.46 -27.00 12.40
CA GLU A 23 -17.94 -28.38 12.57
C GLU A 23 -16.86 -29.41 12.19
N LEU A 24 -16.16 -29.20 11.08
CA LEU A 24 -15.07 -30.08 10.63
C LEU A 24 -13.91 -30.12 11.62
N SER A 25 -13.49 -28.97 12.13
CA SER A 25 -12.36 -28.86 13.08
C SER A 25 -12.75 -29.11 14.54
N ASN A 26 -14.04 -29.22 14.84
CA ASN A 26 -14.58 -29.18 16.19
C ASN A 26 -14.07 -27.97 17.00
N ALA A 27 -13.90 -26.81 16.36
CA ALA A 27 -13.24 -25.64 16.95
C ALA A 27 -13.96 -25.10 18.20
N PHE A 28 -15.28 -25.27 18.27
CA PHE A 28 -16.13 -24.84 19.39
C PHE A 28 -16.55 -26.00 20.31
N GLY A 29 -15.98 -27.19 20.14
CA GLY A 29 -16.44 -28.40 20.86
C GLY A 29 -16.29 -28.36 22.38
N ASN A 30 -15.47 -27.45 22.92
CA ASN A 30 -15.29 -27.27 24.36
C ASN A 30 -16.19 -26.19 24.97
N LEU A 31 -16.99 -25.49 24.15
CA LEU A 31 -17.90 -24.45 24.61
C LEU A 31 -19.25 -25.06 25.00
N THR A 32 -19.78 -24.64 26.15
CA THR A 32 -20.99 -25.17 26.79
C THR A 32 -22.18 -24.22 26.73
N GLY A 33 -21.94 -22.94 26.36
CA GLY A 33 -22.98 -21.92 26.21
C GLY A 33 -22.96 -20.84 27.29
N ASN A 34 -22.22 -21.04 28.39
CA ASN A 34 -22.17 -20.11 29.53
C ASN A 34 -20.87 -19.30 29.61
N GLU A 35 -19.94 -19.50 28.68
CA GLU A 35 -18.62 -18.88 28.69
C GLU A 35 -18.69 -17.37 28.43
N LYS A 36 -17.78 -16.63 29.05
CA LYS A 36 -17.35 -15.29 28.64
C LYS A 36 -16.32 -15.41 27.53
N VAL A 37 -16.70 -15.02 26.32
CA VAL A 37 -15.86 -15.18 25.13
C VAL A 37 -15.27 -13.85 24.69
N PHE A 38 -13.95 -13.81 24.58
CA PHE A 38 -13.22 -12.66 24.02
C PHE A 38 -12.86 -12.92 22.55
N LEU A 39 -13.38 -12.11 21.63
CA LEU A 39 -13.02 -12.11 20.23
C LEU A 39 -11.86 -11.15 19.99
N LYS A 40 -10.73 -11.68 19.51
CA LYS A 40 -9.55 -10.90 19.17
C LYS A 40 -9.39 -10.82 17.64
N PRO A 41 -9.98 -9.82 16.96
CA PRO A 41 -9.70 -9.57 15.55
C PRO A 41 -8.24 -9.14 15.34
N ASN A 42 -7.89 -8.77 14.12
CA ASN A 42 -6.61 -8.21 13.74
C ASN A 42 -6.91 -6.93 12.94
N ILE A 43 -6.67 -5.76 13.51
CA ILE A 43 -6.75 -4.49 12.76
C ILE A 43 -5.34 -4.01 12.40
N VAL A 44 -4.38 -4.18 13.32
CA VAL A 44 -2.97 -3.72 13.20
C VAL A 44 -2.85 -2.22 13.02
N TYR A 45 -3.22 -1.69 11.86
CA TYR A 45 -3.20 -0.27 11.51
C TYR A 45 -4.59 0.16 11.03
N TRP A 46 -4.90 1.44 11.25
CA TRP A 46 -6.12 2.06 10.74
C TRP A 46 -5.85 3.48 10.27
N SER A 47 -6.52 3.90 9.20
CA SER A 47 -6.55 5.29 8.75
C SER A 47 -7.97 5.82 8.70
N ARG A 48 -8.13 7.10 9.03
CA ARG A 48 -9.40 7.84 8.90
C ARG A 48 -9.68 8.26 7.46
N VAL A 49 -8.65 8.24 6.60
CA VAL A 49 -8.79 8.60 5.19
C VAL A 49 -9.54 7.47 4.45
N PRO A 50 -10.53 7.81 3.59
CA PRO A 50 -11.21 6.84 2.75
C PRO A 50 -10.27 6.02 1.85
N ASP A 51 -10.78 4.95 1.25
CA ASP A 51 -10.03 4.06 0.34
C ASP A 51 -8.82 3.33 0.98
N TYR A 52 -8.84 3.16 2.31
CA TYR A 52 -7.89 2.33 3.04
C TYR A 52 -7.95 0.86 2.58
N PRO A 53 -6.83 0.22 2.15
CA PRO A 53 -6.82 -1.18 1.75
C PRO A 53 -6.91 -2.11 2.97
N LYS A 54 -8.14 -2.33 3.46
CA LYS A 54 -8.45 -3.21 4.59
C LYS A 54 -8.15 -4.68 4.28
N TYR A 55 -8.22 -5.06 2.99
CA TYR A 55 -8.01 -6.41 2.48
C TYR A 55 -6.67 -6.99 2.96
N GLY A 56 -6.66 -8.15 3.60
CA GLY A 56 -5.41 -8.78 4.04
C GLY A 56 -4.69 -8.06 5.20
N VAL A 57 -5.11 -6.85 5.55
CA VAL A 57 -4.58 -6.06 6.67
C VAL A 57 -5.46 -6.24 7.89
N VAL A 58 -6.78 -6.08 7.72
CA VAL A 58 -7.79 -6.14 8.77
C VAL A 58 -8.61 -7.43 8.65
N THR A 59 -8.98 -8.05 9.78
CA THR A 59 -9.92 -9.17 9.80
C THR A 59 -11.22 -8.75 9.15
N THR A 60 -11.67 -9.54 8.18
CA THR A 60 -12.92 -9.32 7.47
C THR A 60 -14.07 -9.23 8.48
N SER A 61 -14.77 -8.10 8.53
CA SER A 61 -15.86 -7.87 9.50
C SER A 61 -16.94 -8.93 9.41
N ARG A 62 -17.16 -9.49 8.22
CA ARG A 62 -18.09 -10.58 8.03
C ARG A 62 -17.70 -11.87 8.78
N ILE A 63 -16.41 -12.17 8.91
CA ILE A 63 -15.93 -13.30 9.72
C ILE A 63 -16.16 -13.04 11.21
N VAL A 64 -16.00 -11.79 11.65
CA VAL A 64 -16.35 -11.38 13.02
C VAL A 64 -17.85 -11.60 13.29
N GLU A 65 -18.72 -11.12 12.39
CA GLU A 65 -20.17 -11.29 12.52
C GLU A 65 -20.59 -12.77 12.47
N ASP A 66 -20.08 -13.53 11.50
CA ASP A 66 -20.40 -14.95 11.37
C ASP A 66 -19.97 -15.73 12.63
N THR A 67 -18.85 -15.35 13.26
CA THR A 67 -18.41 -15.91 14.55
C THR A 67 -19.41 -15.60 15.66
N ILE A 68 -19.84 -14.34 15.79
CA ILE A 68 -20.86 -13.92 16.78
C ILE A 68 -22.17 -14.68 16.61
N ILE A 69 -22.62 -14.87 15.36
CA ILE A 69 -23.84 -15.62 15.06
C ILE A 69 -23.71 -17.08 15.52
N LEU A 70 -22.57 -17.71 15.27
CA LEU A 70 -22.35 -19.12 15.63
C LEU A 70 -22.23 -19.32 17.15
N LEU A 71 -21.56 -18.41 17.86
CA LEU A 71 -21.51 -18.44 19.33
C LEU A 71 -22.91 -18.24 19.95
N ASN A 72 -23.67 -17.30 19.41
CA ASN A 72 -25.06 -17.07 19.84
C ASN A 72 -25.95 -18.32 19.66
N LYS A 73 -25.72 -19.12 18.61
CA LYS A 73 -26.43 -20.40 18.39
C LYS A 73 -26.08 -21.47 19.41
N ILE A 74 -24.87 -21.44 19.97
CA ILE A 74 -24.43 -22.33 21.06
C ILE A 74 -25.05 -21.89 22.41
N GLY A 75 -25.49 -20.63 22.52
CA GLY A 75 -26.10 -20.08 23.73
C GLY A 75 -25.26 -18.98 24.39
N ILE A 76 -24.05 -18.74 23.91
CA ILE A 76 -23.11 -17.76 24.47
C ILE A 76 -23.62 -16.34 24.23
N LYS A 77 -23.76 -15.56 25.32
CA LYS A 77 -24.24 -14.17 25.30
C LYS A 77 -23.21 -13.16 25.78
N ASP A 78 -22.28 -13.54 26.66
CA ASP A 78 -21.21 -12.66 27.11
C ASP A 78 -20.04 -12.70 26.11
N ILE A 79 -20.18 -11.93 25.04
CA ILE A 79 -19.19 -11.83 23.97
C ILE A 79 -18.60 -10.42 23.98
N THR A 80 -17.28 -10.33 23.98
CA THR A 80 -16.53 -9.07 23.91
C THR A 80 -15.59 -9.08 22.72
N ILE A 81 -15.73 -8.13 21.80
CA ILE A 81 -14.70 -7.83 20.79
C ILE A 81 -13.69 -6.86 21.43
N GLY A 82 -12.40 -7.19 21.37
CA GLY A 82 -11.37 -6.27 21.82
C GLY A 82 -10.12 -6.26 20.94
N GLU A 83 -9.66 -5.05 20.61
CA GLU A 83 -8.46 -4.82 19.81
C GLU A 83 -7.62 -3.70 20.38
N GLY A 84 -6.28 -3.85 20.34
CA GLY A 84 -5.33 -2.77 20.60
C GLY A 84 -4.54 -2.45 19.33
N ILE A 85 -5.02 -1.48 18.55
CA ILE A 85 -4.44 -1.09 17.27
C ILE A 85 -3.11 -0.35 17.43
N VAL A 86 -2.31 -0.22 16.38
CA VAL A 86 -1.11 0.63 16.40
C VAL A 86 -1.55 2.10 16.31
N VAL A 87 -1.19 2.90 17.30
CA VAL A 87 -1.44 4.35 17.36
C VAL A 87 -0.13 5.09 17.49
N SER A 88 0.09 6.15 16.70
CA SER A 88 1.29 7.00 16.80
C SER A 88 1.31 7.77 18.12
N ASP A 89 0.18 8.33 18.52
CA ASP A 89 -0.07 8.88 19.85
C ASP A 89 -0.80 7.84 20.73
N PRO A 90 -0.18 7.36 21.83
CA PRO A 90 -0.84 6.49 22.81
C PRO A 90 -2.16 7.02 23.38
N LYS A 91 -2.46 8.31 23.24
CA LYS A 91 -3.70 8.95 23.70
C LYS A 91 -4.78 9.06 22.63
N ASP A 92 -4.50 8.68 21.37
CA ASP A 92 -5.49 8.71 20.30
C ASP A 92 -6.42 7.49 20.37
N TYR A 93 -7.34 7.49 21.34
CA TYR A 93 -8.36 6.46 21.47
C TYR A 93 -9.42 6.54 20.37
N GLU A 94 -9.65 7.73 19.81
CA GLU A 94 -10.62 7.97 18.74
C GLU A 94 -10.29 7.20 17.46
N LEU A 95 -9.02 6.87 17.20
CA LEU A 95 -8.66 6.08 16.02
C LEU A 95 -9.27 4.67 16.09
N ALA A 96 -9.26 4.06 17.28
CA ALA A 96 -9.87 2.75 17.48
C ALA A 96 -11.39 2.83 17.37
N HIS A 97 -12.01 3.86 17.97
CA HIS A 97 -13.47 4.07 17.87
C HIS A 97 -13.91 4.28 16.42
N HIS A 98 -13.17 5.08 15.65
CA HIS A 98 -13.41 5.24 14.22
C HIS A 98 -13.28 3.92 13.46
N ALA A 99 -12.27 3.10 13.76
CA ALA A 99 -12.10 1.78 13.16
C ALA A 99 -13.29 0.87 13.46
N PHE A 100 -13.73 0.82 14.72
CA PHE A 100 -14.85 -0.01 15.15
C PHE A 100 -16.18 0.41 14.54
N GLU A 101 -16.41 1.71 14.38
CA GLU A 101 -17.58 2.22 13.65
C GLU A 101 -17.51 1.79 12.18
N SER A 102 -16.39 2.07 11.52
CA SER A 102 -16.19 1.81 10.08
C SER A 102 -16.18 0.32 9.70
N LEU A 103 -15.84 -0.56 10.65
CA LEU A 103 -15.86 -2.01 10.48
C LEU A 103 -17.21 -2.63 10.93
N GLY A 104 -18.15 -1.82 11.40
CA GLY A 104 -19.48 -2.27 11.82
C GLY A 104 -19.54 -2.95 13.18
N TYR A 105 -18.51 -2.83 14.02
CA TYR A 105 -18.50 -3.46 15.35
C TYR A 105 -19.54 -2.84 16.28
N ASN A 106 -19.76 -1.52 16.20
CA ASN A 106 -20.84 -0.86 16.95
C ASN A 106 -22.24 -1.27 16.50
N ARG A 107 -22.41 -1.62 15.22
CA ARG A 107 -23.63 -2.25 14.72
C ARG A 107 -23.81 -3.64 15.34
N PHE A 108 -22.75 -4.45 15.43
CA PHE A 108 -22.81 -5.76 16.08
C PHE A 108 -23.21 -5.64 17.56
N LYS A 109 -22.68 -4.65 18.28
CA LYS A 109 -23.11 -4.32 19.65
C LYS A 109 -24.62 -4.09 19.74
N LYS A 110 -25.18 -3.24 18.88
CA LYS A 110 -26.63 -2.96 18.84
C LYS A 110 -27.46 -4.20 18.46
N LYS A 111 -27.00 -4.98 17.49
CA LYS A 111 -27.75 -6.11 16.90
C LYS A 111 -27.71 -7.38 17.75
N TYR A 112 -26.58 -7.66 18.40
CA TYR A 112 -26.32 -8.91 19.11
C TYR A 112 -26.13 -8.73 20.61
N GLY A 113 -26.13 -7.49 21.13
CA GLY A 113 -25.94 -7.21 22.56
C GLY A 113 -24.51 -7.50 23.06
N ILE A 114 -23.52 -7.48 22.17
CA ILE A 114 -22.12 -7.76 22.51
C ILE A 114 -21.38 -6.51 23.01
N ASN A 115 -20.24 -6.71 23.68
CA ASN A 115 -19.33 -5.64 24.04
C ASN A 115 -18.29 -5.40 22.95
N VAL A 116 -17.87 -4.14 22.80
CA VAL A 116 -16.76 -3.72 21.93
C VAL A 116 -15.89 -2.80 22.77
N LEU A 117 -14.60 -3.11 22.87
CA LEU A 117 -13.65 -2.32 23.66
C LEU A 117 -12.36 -2.05 22.90
N ASN A 118 -11.80 -0.86 23.13
CA ASN A 118 -10.42 -0.57 22.83
C ASN A 118 -9.57 -1.09 23.99
N VAL A 119 -8.63 -1.99 23.70
CA VAL A 119 -7.77 -2.62 24.72
C VAL A 119 -6.99 -1.59 25.54
N PHE A 120 -6.64 -0.43 24.98
CA PHE A 120 -5.88 0.61 25.68
C PHE A 120 -6.71 1.50 26.61
N GLU A 121 -8.05 1.45 26.52
CA GLU A 121 -8.94 2.14 27.48
C GLU A 121 -9.22 1.30 28.72
N ARG A 122 -8.61 0.11 28.81
CA ARG A 122 -8.86 -0.88 29.84
C ARG A 122 -7.62 -1.09 30.71
N PRO A 123 -7.78 -1.61 31.95
CA PRO A 123 -6.65 -1.91 32.80
C PRO A 123 -5.73 -2.99 32.19
N PHE A 124 -4.47 -2.97 32.64
CA PHE A 124 -3.50 -4.01 32.35
C PHE A 124 -2.94 -4.59 33.65
N GLU A 125 -2.73 -5.90 33.67
CA GLU A 125 -2.11 -6.65 34.76
C GLU A 125 -0.71 -7.11 34.38
N LYS A 126 0.21 -7.06 35.34
CA LYS A 126 1.60 -7.47 35.17
C LYS A 126 1.70 -8.99 35.30
N ILE A 127 2.08 -9.67 34.23
CA ILE A 127 2.11 -11.12 34.12
C ILE A 127 3.54 -11.62 33.89
N ASP A 128 3.95 -12.56 34.73
CA ASP A 128 5.20 -13.31 34.58
C ASP A 128 5.00 -14.52 33.65
N LEU A 129 5.75 -14.54 32.54
CA LEU A 129 5.76 -15.60 31.54
C LEU A 129 6.93 -16.60 31.75
N GLY A 130 7.73 -16.42 32.80
CA GLY A 130 8.98 -17.15 33.05
C GLY A 130 10.17 -16.56 32.30
N ASP A 131 11.37 -17.08 32.58
CA ASP A 131 12.64 -16.64 31.94
C ASP A 131 12.89 -15.13 32.06
N ASP A 132 12.51 -14.52 33.20
CA ASP A 132 12.56 -13.07 33.46
C ASP A 132 11.71 -12.21 32.51
N ILE A 133 10.77 -12.84 31.79
CA ILE A 133 9.85 -12.15 30.89
C ILE A 133 8.59 -11.78 31.64
N VAL A 134 8.52 -10.48 31.94
CA VAL A 134 7.31 -9.86 32.50
C VAL A 134 6.75 -8.85 31.51
N LEU A 135 5.46 -8.99 31.19
CA LEU A 135 4.69 -8.12 30.29
C LEU A 135 3.36 -7.74 30.96
N ASN A 136 2.75 -6.65 30.52
CA ASN A 136 1.44 -6.22 30.99
C ASN A 136 0.35 -6.61 29.97
N PHE A 137 -0.65 -7.38 30.42
CA PHE A 137 -1.75 -7.90 29.61
C PHE A 137 -3.08 -7.26 29.97
N ASN A 138 -3.95 -7.09 28.98
CA ASN A 138 -5.30 -6.58 29.17
C ASN A 138 -6.11 -7.48 30.12
N THR A 139 -6.76 -6.86 31.11
CA THR A 139 -7.48 -7.60 32.16
C THR A 139 -8.73 -8.29 31.66
N ASP A 140 -9.44 -7.72 30.67
CA ASP A 140 -10.65 -8.34 30.14
C ASP A 140 -10.32 -9.65 29.38
N ALA A 141 -9.20 -9.69 28.66
CA ALA A 141 -8.72 -10.89 27.97
C ALA A 141 -8.13 -11.95 28.91
N LEU A 142 -7.55 -11.54 30.05
CA LEU A 142 -7.07 -12.47 31.09
C LEU A 142 -8.22 -13.15 31.85
N ASN A 143 -9.30 -12.41 32.11
CA ASN A 143 -10.38 -12.82 32.99
C ASN A 143 -11.63 -13.36 32.24
N CYS A 144 -11.50 -13.66 30.94
CA CYS A 144 -12.54 -14.37 30.18
C CYS A 144 -12.37 -15.90 30.29
N ASP A 145 -13.35 -16.66 29.80
CA ASP A 145 -13.31 -18.13 29.86
C ASP A 145 -12.66 -18.75 28.60
N ALA A 146 -12.80 -18.07 27.46
CA ALA A 146 -12.20 -18.51 26.19
C ALA A 146 -11.88 -17.33 25.28
N ILE A 147 -10.78 -17.43 24.53
CA ILE A 147 -10.41 -16.47 23.48
C ILE A 147 -10.63 -17.12 22.11
N ILE A 148 -11.23 -16.38 21.19
CA ILE A 148 -11.25 -16.72 19.77
C ILE A 148 -10.40 -15.70 19.03
N SER A 149 -9.21 -16.13 18.60
CA SER A 149 -8.31 -15.34 17.78
C SER A 149 -8.76 -15.39 16.32
N LEU A 150 -8.97 -14.22 15.73
CA LEU A 150 -9.38 -14.04 14.33
C LEU A 150 -8.27 -13.36 13.52
N PRO A 151 -7.06 -13.94 13.43
CA PRO A 151 -5.96 -13.32 12.68
C PRO A 151 -6.25 -13.34 11.19
N VAL A 152 -5.59 -12.47 10.42
CA VAL A 152 -5.57 -12.58 8.97
C VAL A 152 -4.40 -13.46 8.53
N LEU A 153 -4.60 -14.30 7.51
CA LEU A 153 -3.55 -15.12 6.91
C LEU A 153 -2.53 -14.22 6.20
N LYS A 154 -1.37 -13.96 6.82
CA LYS A 154 -0.35 -13.09 6.22
C LYS A 154 1.06 -13.51 6.57
N THR A 155 1.99 -13.21 5.67
CA THR A 155 3.42 -13.24 5.98
C THR A 155 3.83 -11.98 6.75
N HIS A 156 5.02 -11.98 7.34
CA HIS A 156 5.48 -10.88 8.19
C HIS A 156 6.99 -10.72 8.12
N SER A 157 7.47 -9.51 7.92
CA SER A 157 8.89 -9.22 7.73
C SER A 157 9.79 -9.66 8.89
N GLU A 158 9.43 -9.39 10.16
CA GLU A 158 10.29 -9.78 11.31
C GLU A 158 9.99 -11.16 11.92
N ALA A 159 8.82 -11.75 11.63
CA ALA A 159 8.35 -12.99 12.28
C ALA A 159 8.02 -14.11 11.28
N LYS A 160 8.30 -13.89 9.99
CA LYS A 160 8.00 -14.72 8.82
C LYS A 160 6.51 -14.85 8.50
N VAL A 161 5.68 -15.13 9.49
CA VAL A 161 4.22 -15.16 9.38
C VAL A 161 3.55 -14.45 10.55
N SER A 162 2.31 -14.00 10.36
CA SER A 162 1.50 -13.40 11.43
C SER A 162 0.14 -14.07 11.50
N LEU A 163 -0.01 -14.97 12.46
CA LEU A 163 -1.21 -15.78 12.65
C LEU A 163 -1.71 -15.63 14.09
N SER A 164 -2.27 -16.68 14.68
CA SER A 164 -3.03 -16.62 15.92
C SER A 164 -2.16 -16.26 17.13
N LEU A 165 -0.99 -16.88 17.28
CA LEU A 165 -0.05 -16.60 18.38
C LEU A 165 0.41 -15.15 18.36
N LYS A 166 0.80 -14.66 17.18
CA LYS A 166 1.28 -13.29 17.02
C LYS A 166 0.17 -12.26 17.19
N ASN A 167 -1.07 -12.58 16.82
CA ASN A 167 -2.23 -11.71 17.00
C ASN A 167 -2.51 -11.36 18.47
N LEU A 168 -2.13 -12.24 19.41
CA LEU A 168 -2.22 -11.99 20.85
C LEU A 168 -1.34 -10.83 21.33
N LYS A 169 -0.34 -10.40 20.55
CA LYS A 169 0.44 -9.19 20.83
C LYS A 169 -0.44 -7.93 20.89
N GLY A 170 -1.62 -7.98 20.29
CA GLY A 170 -2.64 -6.93 20.39
C GLY A 170 -3.26 -6.78 21.79
N LEU A 171 -3.00 -7.70 22.72
CA LEU A 171 -3.56 -7.73 24.08
C LEU A 171 -2.61 -7.20 25.16
N ILE A 172 -1.39 -6.78 24.79
CA ILE A 172 -0.41 -6.22 25.71
C ILE A 172 -0.24 -4.71 25.54
N ASP A 173 0.20 -4.03 26.59
CA ASP A 173 0.41 -2.58 26.59
C ASP A 173 1.56 -2.14 25.66
N ILE A 174 1.59 -0.85 25.32
CA ILE A 174 2.60 -0.29 24.41
C ILE A 174 4.05 -0.51 24.91
N PRO A 175 4.38 -0.27 26.20
CA PRO A 175 5.70 -0.59 26.74
C PRO A 175 6.11 -2.06 26.54
N SER A 176 5.22 -3.02 26.82
CA SER A 176 5.47 -4.45 26.61
C SER A 176 5.66 -4.77 25.13
N ARG A 177 4.88 -4.17 24.23
CA ARG A 177 5.05 -4.32 22.78
C ARG A 177 6.43 -3.87 22.31
N LYS A 178 6.96 -2.77 22.86
CA LYS A 178 8.31 -2.25 22.56
C LYS A 178 9.40 -3.14 23.18
N LYS A 179 9.15 -3.71 24.37
CA LYS A 179 10.05 -4.64 25.08
C LYS A 179 10.28 -5.92 24.30
N CYS A 180 9.26 -6.46 23.63
CA CYS A 180 9.40 -7.67 22.80
C CYS A 180 10.44 -7.53 21.67
N HIS A 181 10.69 -6.32 21.17
CA HIS A 181 11.72 -6.07 20.15
C HIS A 181 13.06 -5.75 20.81
N THR A 182 13.61 -6.67 21.59
CA THR A 182 14.87 -6.45 22.34
C THR A 182 16.11 -6.64 21.46
N ALA A 183 17.26 -6.11 21.90
CA ALA A 183 18.56 -6.39 21.28
C ALA A 183 19.13 -7.76 21.67
N ASP A 184 18.57 -8.43 22.68
CA ASP A 184 18.97 -9.76 23.14
C ASP A 184 18.76 -10.81 22.03
N ILE A 185 19.80 -11.56 21.68
CA ILE A 185 19.78 -12.56 20.60
C ILE A 185 19.12 -13.87 21.03
N GLU A 186 19.20 -14.20 22.33
CA GLU A 186 18.65 -15.45 22.88
C GLU A 186 17.15 -15.27 23.18
N LYS A 187 16.79 -14.11 23.73
CA LYS A 187 15.40 -13.74 24.06
C LYS A 187 14.85 -12.77 23.01
N ASP A 188 14.97 -13.11 21.74
CA ASP A 188 14.55 -12.26 20.62
C ASP A 188 13.01 -12.10 20.51
N LEU A 189 12.54 -11.36 19.51
CA LEU A 189 11.09 -11.17 19.26
C LEU A 189 10.32 -12.50 19.23
N ASN A 190 10.86 -13.52 18.57
CA ASN A 190 10.19 -14.82 18.41
C ASN A 190 10.06 -15.56 19.74
N PHE A 191 11.06 -15.43 20.61
CA PHE A 191 11.03 -15.97 21.98
C PHE A 191 9.90 -15.36 22.82
N TYR A 192 9.67 -14.05 22.69
CA TYR A 192 8.51 -13.38 23.31
C TYR A 192 7.18 -13.84 22.70
N LEU A 193 7.09 -13.92 21.37
CA LEU A 193 5.85 -14.31 20.67
C LEU A 193 5.37 -15.72 21.06
N ALA A 194 6.29 -16.67 21.24
CA ALA A 194 5.99 -18.04 21.66
C ALA A 194 5.34 -18.15 23.04
N ARG A 195 5.49 -17.15 23.90
CA ARG A 195 4.99 -17.16 25.29
C ARG A 195 3.71 -16.38 25.51
N LEU A 196 3.21 -15.65 24.52
CA LEU A 196 2.09 -14.71 24.69
C LEU A 196 0.81 -15.38 25.20
N SER A 197 0.60 -16.66 24.91
CA SER A 197 -0.59 -17.39 25.36
C SER A 197 -0.45 -18.09 26.71
N LYS A 198 0.75 -18.14 27.31
CA LYS A 198 1.06 -19.02 28.46
C LYS A 198 0.14 -18.82 29.67
N LYS A 199 -0.40 -17.60 29.83
CA LYS A 199 -1.27 -17.20 30.94
C LYS A 199 -2.65 -16.73 30.49
N LEU A 200 -2.96 -16.87 29.20
CA LEU A 200 -4.27 -16.55 28.66
C LEU A 200 -5.18 -17.80 28.74
N PRO A 201 -6.52 -17.60 28.78
CA PRO A 201 -7.48 -18.68 28.60
C PRO A 201 -7.28 -19.46 27.29
N PRO A 202 -7.91 -20.65 27.13
CA PRO A 202 -7.81 -21.42 25.89
C PRO A 202 -8.12 -20.57 24.65
N VAL A 203 -7.25 -20.68 23.64
CA VAL A 203 -7.32 -19.89 22.40
C VAL A 203 -7.70 -20.76 21.21
N THR A 204 -8.92 -20.56 20.72
CA THR A 204 -9.41 -21.11 19.44
C THR A 204 -8.97 -20.19 18.30
N ALA A 205 -8.58 -20.76 17.16
CA ALA A 205 -8.17 -20.00 15.99
C ALA A 205 -9.20 -20.10 14.86
N ILE A 206 -9.55 -18.96 14.28
CA ILE A 206 -10.24 -18.83 13.00
C ILE A 206 -9.42 -17.86 12.17
N ILE A 207 -8.47 -18.38 11.40
CA ILE A 207 -7.61 -17.58 10.53
C ILE A 207 -8.40 -17.17 9.30
N ASP A 208 -8.61 -15.88 9.16
CA ASP A 208 -9.24 -15.25 8.01
C ASP A 208 -8.25 -15.17 6.84
N GLY A 209 -8.43 -16.04 5.85
CA GLY A 209 -7.71 -16.01 4.59
C GLY A 209 -8.60 -15.58 3.44
N ILE A 210 -9.73 -14.88 3.65
CA ILE A 210 -10.52 -14.38 2.52
C ILE A 210 -9.63 -13.56 1.60
N TYR A 211 -8.90 -12.64 2.21
CA TYR A 211 -7.79 -11.89 1.63
C TYR A 211 -6.53 -12.23 2.43
N LEU A 212 -5.48 -12.66 1.75
CA LEU A 212 -4.16 -12.82 2.35
C LEU A 212 -3.30 -11.59 2.08
N ASN A 213 -2.24 -11.42 2.87
CA ASN A 213 -1.27 -10.34 2.70
C ASN A 213 0.16 -10.91 2.65
N GLU A 214 0.81 -10.72 1.50
CA GLU A 214 2.22 -11.01 1.26
C GLU A 214 3.08 -9.79 1.61
N ARG A 215 4.26 -9.99 2.22
CA ARG A 215 5.10 -8.93 2.80
C ARG A 215 4.34 -8.03 3.79
N GLY A 216 3.53 -8.66 4.65
CA GLY A 216 2.83 -7.96 5.74
C GLY A 216 3.79 -7.41 6.81
N PRO A 217 3.27 -6.70 7.83
CA PRO A 217 1.89 -6.78 8.32
C PRO A 217 0.91 -5.71 7.82
N GLY A 218 1.42 -4.65 7.19
CA GLY A 218 0.69 -3.43 6.89
C GLY A 218 0.04 -3.40 5.50
N TYR A 219 -0.44 -2.22 5.14
CA TYR A 219 -1.04 -1.92 3.83
C TYR A 219 0.00 -1.80 2.70
N ASP A 220 1.28 -1.78 3.04
CA ASP A 220 2.43 -1.73 2.14
C ASP A 220 2.77 -3.11 1.52
N GLY A 221 2.13 -4.17 2.00
CA GLY A 221 2.20 -5.51 1.41
C GLY A 221 1.37 -5.69 0.14
N GLN A 222 1.28 -6.94 -0.32
CA GLN A 222 0.53 -7.33 -1.52
C GLN A 222 -0.66 -8.22 -1.16
N MET A 223 -1.86 -7.70 -1.41
CA MET A 223 -3.11 -8.34 -1.03
C MET A 223 -3.59 -9.25 -2.15
N GLN A 224 -4.03 -10.45 -1.79
CA GLN A 224 -4.56 -11.42 -2.76
C GLN A 224 -5.85 -12.07 -2.24
N ARG A 225 -6.86 -12.21 -3.09
CA ARG A 225 -8.09 -12.94 -2.75
C ARG A 225 -7.84 -14.43 -2.78
N SER A 226 -7.91 -15.10 -1.64
CA SER A 226 -7.73 -16.55 -1.55
C SER A 226 -9.01 -17.29 -1.11
N ASN A 227 -9.97 -16.58 -0.50
CA ASN A 227 -11.22 -17.13 0.03
C ASN A 227 -11.01 -18.30 1.01
N LEU A 228 -9.88 -18.35 1.74
CA LEU A 228 -9.57 -19.42 2.68
C LEU A 228 -10.10 -19.12 4.09
N LEU A 229 -10.43 -20.19 4.80
CA LEU A 229 -10.63 -20.20 6.25
C LEU A 229 -9.86 -21.36 6.83
N ILE A 230 -9.10 -21.11 7.89
CA ILE A 230 -8.39 -22.15 8.65
C ILE A 230 -8.91 -22.10 10.08
N THR A 231 -9.50 -23.18 10.57
CA THR A 231 -10.10 -23.21 11.91
C THR A 231 -9.58 -24.38 12.73
N SER A 232 -9.35 -24.15 14.02
CA SER A 232 -9.03 -25.20 14.99
C SER A 232 -9.33 -24.73 16.41
N SER A 233 -9.64 -25.66 17.31
CA SER A 233 -9.69 -25.40 18.76
C SER A 233 -8.30 -25.21 19.37
N ASP A 234 -7.24 -25.40 18.59
CA ASP A 234 -5.85 -25.22 19.00
C ASP A 234 -5.13 -24.27 18.05
N MET A 235 -4.83 -23.07 18.53
CA MET A 235 -4.18 -22.04 17.74
C MET A 235 -2.79 -22.42 17.21
N PHE A 236 -2.02 -23.24 17.94
CA PHE A 236 -0.69 -23.64 17.49
C PHE A 236 -0.79 -24.56 16.27
N SER A 237 -1.72 -25.52 16.28
CA SER A 237 -2.00 -26.40 15.14
C SER A 237 -2.51 -25.62 13.93
N ALA A 238 -3.40 -24.64 14.14
CA ALA A 238 -3.85 -23.75 13.08
C ALA A 238 -2.69 -22.92 12.49
N ASP A 239 -1.80 -22.40 13.33
CA ASP A 239 -0.66 -21.61 12.88
C ASP A 239 0.36 -22.45 12.09
N LYS A 240 0.61 -23.72 12.48
CA LYS A 240 1.45 -24.65 11.70
C LYS A 240 0.89 -24.87 10.30
N VAL A 241 -0.42 -25.10 10.19
CA VAL A 241 -1.11 -25.27 8.88
C VAL A 241 -1.11 -23.96 8.09
N GLY A 242 -1.35 -22.82 8.75
CA GLY A 242 -1.28 -21.50 8.10
C GLY A 242 0.11 -21.19 7.54
N ALA A 243 1.18 -21.53 8.26
CA ALA A 243 2.55 -21.38 7.79
C ALA A 243 2.81 -22.23 6.54
N GLN A 244 2.36 -23.49 6.53
CA GLN A 244 2.46 -24.37 5.36
C GLN A 244 1.72 -23.81 4.14
N ILE A 245 0.49 -23.32 4.32
CA ILE A 245 -0.30 -22.69 3.25
C ILE A 245 0.42 -21.46 2.67
N LEU A 246 1.13 -20.71 3.52
CA LEU A 246 1.94 -19.57 3.11
C LEU A 246 3.28 -19.95 2.45
N GLY A 247 3.61 -21.25 2.40
CA GLY A 247 4.81 -21.76 1.75
C GLY A 247 6.00 -22.01 2.67
N TYR A 248 5.78 -22.06 3.98
CA TYR A 248 6.85 -22.19 4.98
C TYR A 248 6.71 -23.46 5.84
N ASN A 249 7.83 -24.14 6.10
CA ASN A 249 7.85 -25.18 7.12
C ASN A 249 7.66 -24.55 8.50
N PRO A 250 6.85 -25.13 9.40
CA PRO A 250 6.68 -24.59 10.74
C PRO A 250 8.01 -24.48 11.51
N SER A 251 8.97 -25.35 11.22
CA SER A 251 10.34 -25.29 11.76
C SER A 251 11.09 -24.03 11.36
N ASP A 252 10.77 -23.44 10.21
CA ASP A 252 11.45 -22.26 9.68
C ASP A 252 10.83 -20.96 10.23
N VAL A 253 9.77 -21.07 11.03
CA VAL A 253 9.10 -19.98 11.74
C VAL A 253 9.50 -20.06 13.22
N SER A 254 10.48 -19.24 13.62
CA SER A 254 11.16 -19.38 14.90
C SER A 254 10.22 -19.37 16.11
N TYR A 255 9.17 -18.54 16.12
CA TYR A 255 8.24 -18.50 17.26
C TYR A 255 7.39 -19.78 17.37
N LEU A 256 7.12 -20.49 16.26
CA LEU A 256 6.46 -21.80 16.29
C LEU A 256 7.40 -22.87 16.83
N ALA A 257 8.68 -22.84 16.43
CA ALA A 257 9.70 -23.74 16.95
C ALA A 257 9.93 -23.58 18.47
N TYR A 258 9.99 -22.34 18.96
CA TYR A 258 10.05 -22.07 20.41
C TYR A 258 8.79 -22.59 21.13
N TYR A 259 7.60 -22.31 20.59
CA TYR A 259 6.35 -22.78 21.17
C TYR A 259 6.30 -24.31 21.27
N ALA A 260 6.68 -25.03 20.21
CA ALA A 260 6.75 -26.48 20.16
C ALA A 260 7.64 -27.05 21.27
N LYS A 261 8.86 -26.51 21.40
CA LYS A 261 9.84 -26.93 22.40
C LYS A 261 9.33 -26.73 23.81
N GLU A 262 8.79 -25.56 24.13
CA GLU A 262 8.31 -25.23 25.48
C GLU A 262 7.10 -26.02 25.92
N ASN A 263 6.24 -26.39 24.98
CA ASN A 263 5.03 -27.14 25.25
C ASN A 263 5.19 -28.65 25.03
N ASN A 264 6.41 -29.12 24.75
CA ASN A 264 6.72 -30.52 24.42
C ASN A 264 5.82 -31.08 23.31
N ARG A 265 5.60 -30.31 22.26
CA ARG A 265 4.78 -30.69 21.09
C ARG A 265 5.63 -30.84 19.84
N PRO A 266 5.27 -31.72 18.90
CA PRO A 266 5.92 -31.78 17.60
C PRO A 266 5.79 -30.46 16.83
N ILE A 267 6.89 -30.03 16.20
CA ILE A 267 6.91 -28.88 15.31
C ILE A 267 6.35 -29.20 13.92
N ASP A 268 6.44 -30.46 13.50
CA ASP A 268 5.80 -30.95 12.27
C ASP A 268 4.28 -31.13 12.45
N LEU A 269 3.60 -31.68 11.44
CA LEU A 269 2.16 -31.91 11.48
C LEU A 269 1.77 -33.30 12.05
N SER A 270 2.67 -34.02 12.72
CA SER A 270 2.39 -35.39 13.22
C SER A 270 1.28 -35.48 14.27
N ASP A 271 1.00 -34.38 14.98
CA ASP A 271 -0.13 -34.26 15.91
C ASP A 271 -1.34 -33.48 15.32
N VAL A 272 -1.37 -33.27 14.01
CA VAL A 272 -2.41 -32.50 13.30
C VAL A 272 -3.13 -33.37 12.27
N GLU A 273 -4.46 -33.42 12.36
CA GLU A 273 -5.34 -33.97 11.32
C GLU A 273 -5.90 -32.82 10.48
N VAL A 274 -5.46 -32.69 9.23
CA VAL A 274 -6.01 -31.71 8.29
C VAL A 274 -7.30 -32.23 7.67
N VAL A 275 -8.38 -31.46 7.77
CA VAL A 275 -9.71 -31.84 7.26
C VAL A 275 -10.26 -30.79 6.30
N GLY A 276 -11.12 -31.21 5.37
CA GLY A 276 -11.64 -30.32 4.32
C GLY A 276 -10.73 -30.31 3.09
N LYS A 277 -10.11 -29.17 2.77
CA LYS A 277 -9.12 -29.06 1.70
C LYS A 277 -7.75 -29.55 2.19
N SER A 278 -6.95 -30.12 1.31
CA SER A 278 -5.56 -30.45 1.62
C SER A 278 -4.68 -29.19 1.53
N ILE A 279 -3.54 -29.17 2.22
CA ILE A 279 -2.59 -28.06 2.20
C ILE A 279 -2.09 -27.84 0.76
N GLU A 280 -1.70 -28.90 0.08
CA GLU A 280 -1.12 -28.87 -1.27
C GLU A 280 -2.09 -28.25 -2.29
N SER A 281 -3.40 -28.41 -2.07
CA SER A 281 -4.43 -27.85 -2.97
C SER A 281 -4.63 -26.34 -2.85
N VAL A 282 -4.07 -25.70 -1.82
CA VAL A 282 -4.26 -24.28 -1.53
C VAL A 282 -2.97 -23.54 -1.18
N GLN A 283 -1.87 -24.27 -1.03
CA GLN A 283 -0.55 -23.71 -0.73
C GLN A 283 -0.08 -22.82 -1.86
N GLY A 284 0.50 -21.68 -1.49
CA GLY A 284 1.27 -20.83 -2.38
C GLY A 284 2.64 -20.54 -1.78
N HIS A 285 3.47 -19.85 -2.55
CA HIS A 285 4.70 -19.28 -2.03
C HIS A 285 4.53 -17.76 -1.98
N TYR A 286 4.54 -17.20 -0.78
CA TYR A 286 4.32 -15.77 -0.55
C TYR A 286 5.53 -15.21 0.18
N GLU A 287 6.17 -14.19 -0.36
CA GLU A 287 7.32 -13.56 0.25
C GLU A 287 6.97 -12.94 1.61
N TYR A 288 7.86 -13.06 2.59
CA TYR A 288 7.66 -12.45 3.91
C TYR A 288 8.34 -11.09 4.06
N GLU A 289 9.35 -10.80 3.25
CA GLU A 289 10.11 -9.57 3.30
C GLU A 289 10.29 -8.92 1.93
N PHE A 290 10.64 -7.64 1.95
CA PHE A 290 11.06 -6.95 0.74
C PHE A 290 12.46 -7.44 0.35
N PRO A 291 12.73 -7.65 -0.95
CA PRO A 291 13.99 -8.23 -1.38
C PRO A 291 15.16 -7.27 -1.19
N TYR A 292 16.26 -7.78 -0.63
CA TYR A 292 17.57 -7.13 -0.51
C TYR A 292 18.62 -7.89 -1.34
N THR A 293 19.79 -7.30 -1.54
CA THR A 293 20.98 -8.00 -2.05
C THR A 293 21.34 -9.17 -1.15
N GLU A 294 22.07 -10.17 -1.68
CA GLU A 294 22.44 -11.38 -0.92
C GLU A 294 23.22 -11.07 0.37
N ASP A 295 23.99 -9.97 0.38
CA ASP A 295 24.72 -9.47 1.55
C ASP A 295 23.89 -8.54 2.47
N GLY A 296 22.61 -8.31 2.14
CA GLY A 296 21.69 -7.49 2.91
C GLY A 296 22.00 -5.99 2.93
N THR A 297 22.89 -5.51 2.05
CA THR A 297 23.39 -4.12 2.08
C THR A 297 22.45 -3.10 1.43
N LEU A 298 21.68 -3.53 0.43
CA LEU A 298 20.78 -2.65 -0.33
C LEU A 298 19.46 -3.31 -0.68
N PRO A 299 18.33 -2.57 -0.67
CA PRO A 299 17.09 -3.03 -1.26
C PRO A 299 17.30 -3.34 -2.75
N ILE A 300 16.72 -4.42 -3.26
CA ILE A 300 16.76 -4.73 -4.70
C ILE A 300 16.10 -3.60 -5.51
N ALA A 301 15.13 -2.87 -4.94
CA ALA A 301 14.58 -1.69 -5.57
C ALA A 301 15.65 -0.61 -5.85
N PHE A 302 16.59 -0.40 -4.93
CA PHE A 302 17.68 0.57 -5.09
C PHE A 302 18.66 0.12 -6.16
N VAL A 303 19.06 -1.15 -6.14
CA VAL A 303 19.94 -1.74 -7.16
C VAL A 303 19.29 -1.61 -8.54
N LYS A 304 18.01 -2.00 -8.65
CA LYS A 304 17.26 -1.90 -9.90
C LYS A 304 17.10 -0.46 -10.38
N GLN A 305 17.22 0.52 -9.49
CA GLN A 305 17.14 1.94 -9.81
C GLN A 305 18.50 2.63 -9.96
N GLY A 306 19.61 1.91 -9.75
CA GLY A 306 20.95 2.47 -9.83
C GLY A 306 21.31 3.43 -8.68
N ILE A 307 20.54 3.42 -7.58
CA ILE A 307 20.78 4.28 -6.41
C ILE A 307 22.14 3.98 -5.79
N LYS A 308 22.91 5.04 -5.51
CA LYS A 308 24.31 4.96 -5.06
C LYS A 308 24.67 6.00 -4.02
N GLY A 309 25.80 5.74 -3.35
CA GLY A 309 26.30 6.66 -2.35
C GLY A 309 25.54 6.60 -1.03
N ILE A 310 24.63 5.63 -0.91
CA ILE A 310 23.90 5.32 0.31
C ILE A 310 23.95 3.80 0.54
N LEU A 311 24.11 3.41 1.79
CA LEU A 311 23.94 2.05 2.29
C LEU A 311 22.65 2.01 3.12
N TYR A 312 21.73 1.11 2.78
CA TYR A 312 20.47 0.93 3.48
C TYR A 312 20.30 -0.55 3.81
N ARG A 313 20.81 -0.97 4.96
CA ARG A 313 20.87 -2.39 5.32
C ARG A 313 19.50 -2.94 5.69
N GLN A 314 19.30 -4.22 5.39
CA GLN A 314 18.09 -4.95 5.75
C GLN A 314 17.83 -4.87 7.25
N TYR A 315 16.59 -4.50 7.61
CA TYR A 315 16.16 -4.42 9.00
C TYR A 315 16.20 -5.80 9.68
N ASP A 316 16.40 -5.79 11.00
CA ASP A 316 16.33 -7.00 11.82
C ASP A 316 15.04 -7.03 12.67
N ASN A 317 14.86 -8.13 13.43
CA ASN A 317 13.69 -8.33 14.28
C ASN A 317 13.62 -7.42 15.54
N THR A 318 14.59 -6.52 15.72
CA THR A 318 14.62 -5.54 16.80
C THR A 318 14.01 -4.20 16.40
N THR A 319 13.71 -4.03 15.10
CA THR A 319 12.91 -2.92 14.58
C THR A 319 11.50 -3.04 15.16
N CYS A 320 11.12 -2.08 16.00
CA CYS A 320 9.79 -2.10 16.62
C CYS A 320 8.70 -1.59 15.68
N THR A 321 7.44 -1.88 16.01
CA THR A 321 6.25 -1.50 15.23
C THR A 321 6.16 -0.03 14.82
N TYR A 322 6.77 0.88 15.59
CA TYR A 322 6.78 2.31 15.27
C TYR A 322 7.86 2.73 14.28
N CYS A 323 9.01 2.04 14.30
CA CYS A 323 10.09 2.29 13.35
C CYS A 323 9.86 1.51 12.05
N SER A 324 9.23 0.33 12.12
CA SER A 324 9.00 -0.53 10.95
C SER A 324 8.18 0.19 9.85
N MET A 325 7.19 1.00 10.24
CA MET A 325 6.45 1.85 9.28
C MET A 325 7.36 2.84 8.56
N ILE A 326 8.26 3.52 9.29
CA ILE A 326 9.21 4.44 8.68
C ILE A 326 10.19 3.70 7.77
N THR A 327 10.68 2.54 8.18
CA THR A 327 11.65 1.76 7.39
C THR A 327 11.05 1.20 6.10
N SER A 328 9.72 1.00 6.03
CA SER A 328 9.02 0.66 4.80
C SER A 328 8.86 1.86 3.84
N LEU A 329 8.68 3.07 4.39
CA LEU A 329 8.42 4.28 3.59
C LEU A 329 9.69 5.00 3.15
N LEU A 330 10.76 4.88 3.92
CA LEU A 330 12.01 5.57 3.66
C LEU A 330 12.67 5.17 2.32
N PRO A 331 12.64 3.89 1.88
CA PRO A 331 13.08 3.54 0.53
C PRO A 331 12.31 4.24 -0.59
N ILE A 332 11.01 4.49 -0.40
CA ILE A 332 10.18 5.23 -1.36
C ILE A 332 10.61 6.70 -1.38
N ALA A 333 10.80 7.31 -0.20
CA ALA A 333 11.28 8.69 -0.10
C ALA A 333 12.68 8.88 -0.74
N ILE A 334 13.59 7.93 -0.52
CA ILE A 334 14.94 7.93 -1.11
C ILE A 334 14.86 7.77 -2.64
N THR A 335 13.95 6.96 -3.16
CA THR A 335 13.70 6.86 -4.61
C THR A 335 13.34 8.22 -5.20
N TYR A 336 12.41 8.95 -4.58
CA TYR A 336 12.05 10.28 -5.06
C TYR A 336 13.20 11.28 -4.95
N ALA A 337 13.97 11.25 -3.86
CA ALA A 337 15.15 12.09 -3.71
C ALA A 337 16.24 11.78 -4.76
N TRP A 338 16.38 10.51 -5.16
CA TRP A 338 17.30 10.09 -6.22
C TRP A 338 16.91 10.68 -7.58
N ASP A 339 15.62 10.63 -7.91
CA ASP A 339 15.08 11.21 -9.14
C ASP A 339 15.28 12.74 -9.16
N ILE A 340 15.03 13.42 -8.03
CA ILE A 340 15.28 14.86 -7.85
C ILE A 340 16.77 15.19 -8.00
N ASN A 341 17.65 14.28 -7.56
CA ASN A 341 19.10 14.43 -7.69
C ASN A 341 19.65 14.01 -9.06
N HIS A 342 18.79 13.80 -10.07
CA HIS A 342 19.19 13.44 -11.44
C HIS A 342 20.03 12.16 -11.53
N GLY A 343 19.85 11.24 -10.57
CA GLY A 343 20.63 10.01 -10.50
C GLY A 343 22.11 10.18 -10.17
N GLU A 344 22.52 11.36 -9.65
CA GLU A 344 23.90 11.58 -9.22
C GLU A 344 24.16 10.87 -7.86
N PRO A 345 25.27 10.12 -7.71
CA PRO A 345 25.59 9.42 -6.46
C PRO A 345 25.71 10.35 -5.25
N TRP A 346 25.19 9.92 -4.09
CA TRP A 346 25.41 10.62 -2.82
C TRP A 346 26.79 10.35 -2.21
N ASP A 347 27.17 11.13 -1.19
CA ASP A 347 28.52 11.11 -0.63
C ASP A 347 28.70 10.10 0.52
N ASP A 348 28.68 8.81 0.18
CA ASP A 348 28.98 7.66 1.06
C ASP A 348 28.30 7.68 2.44
N ILE A 349 26.97 7.64 2.39
CA ILE A 349 26.06 7.69 3.54
C ILE A 349 25.69 6.25 3.96
N GLU A 350 25.50 6.01 5.25
CA GLU A 350 24.82 4.80 5.73
C GLU A 350 23.61 5.14 6.59
N VAL A 351 22.57 4.31 6.52
CA VAL A 351 21.39 4.37 7.39
C VAL A 351 21.36 3.11 8.23
N ILE A 352 21.36 3.28 9.55
CA ILE A 352 21.29 2.17 10.51
C ILE A 352 20.06 2.31 11.41
N MET A 353 19.45 1.18 11.76
CA MET A 353 18.14 1.10 12.41
C MET A 353 18.04 -0.10 13.36
N GLY A 354 16.91 -0.21 14.05
CA GLY A 354 16.68 -1.27 15.04
C GLY A 354 17.44 -1.01 16.34
N LYS A 355 18.03 -2.08 16.90
CA LYS A 355 18.75 -2.06 18.18
C LYS A 355 20.09 -2.81 18.13
N ARG A 356 20.36 -3.61 17.09
CA ARG A 356 21.60 -4.41 17.00
C ARG A 356 22.59 -3.94 15.95
N MET A 357 22.16 -3.26 14.89
CA MET A 357 23.07 -2.79 13.85
C MET A 357 24.25 -2.02 14.43
N ASP A 358 25.46 -2.31 13.96
CA ASP A 358 26.67 -1.54 14.22
C ASP A 358 27.07 -0.74 12.98
N PRO A 359 27.60 0.49 13.13
CA PRO A 359 28.04 1.31 12.00
C PRO A 359 29.13 0.61 11.20
N THR A 360 29.22 0.92 9.91
CA THR A 360 30.28 0.41 9.04
C THR A 360 31.50 1.33 9.15
N PRO A 361 32.67 0.85 9.61
CA PRO A 361 33.85 1.71 9.74
C PRO A 361 34.23 2.36 8.40
N GLY A 362 34.56 3.65 8.44
CA GLY A 362 35.02 4.41 7.28
C GLY A 362 33.94 5.12 6.47
N LYS A 363 32.65 4.92 6.77
CA LYS A 363 31.56 5.69 6.14
C LYS A 363 31.68 7.17 6.47
N LYS A 364 31.41 8.04 5.50
CA LYS A 364 31.50 9.49 5.71
C LYS A 364 30.44 9.99 6.68
N LYS A 365 29.18 9.58 6.47
CA LYS A 365 28.03 10.02 7.27
C LYS A 365 27.17 8.83 7.68
N THR A 366 26.74 8.79 8.93
CA THR A 366 25.88 7.72 9.48
C THR A 366 24.59 8.31 10.05
N ILE A 367 23.47 7.96 9.44
CA ILE A 367 22.12 8.27 9.92
C ILE A 367 21.69 7.22 10.94
N LEU A 368 21.42 7.67 12.16
CA LEU A 368 20.92 6.83 13.25
C LEU A 368 19.39 6.94 13.35
N LEU A 369 18.66 5.95 12.82
CA LEU A 369 17.21 5.95 12.83
C LEU A 369 16.65 5.52 14.21
N GLY A 370 16.09 6.49 14.93
CA GLY A 370 15.35 6.29 16.17
C GLY A 370 16.21 6.34 17.43
N GLN A 371 15.56 6.58 18.58
CA GLN A 371 16.24 6.79 19.86
C GLN A 371 17.14 5.61 20.29
N CYS A 372 16.84 4.38 19.87
CA CYS A 372 17.63 3.21 20.22
C CYS A 372 19.02 3.24 19.59
N MET A 373 19.12 3.51 18.28
CA MET A 373 20.40 3.67 17.59
C MET A 373 21.19 4.86 18.12
N VAL A 374 20.53 5.99 18.38
CA VAL A 374 21.16 7.17 18.98
C VAL A 374 21.75 6.83 20.36
N ASN A 375 21.02 6.12 21.21
CA ASN A 375 21.52 5.74 22.54
C ASN A 375 22.71 4.79 22.46
N LYS A 376 22.67 3.81 21.55
CA LYS A 376 23.74 2.82 21.36
C LYS A 376 25.02 3.46 20.82
N HIS A 377 24.92 4.39 19.88
CA HIS A 377 26.07 4.88 19.10
C HIS A 377 26.49 6.32 19.36
N ARG A 378 25.94 7.01 20.37
CA ARG A 378 26.24 8.43 20.67
C ARG A 378 27.74 8.81 20.74
N ASN A 379 28.60 7.85 21.11
CA ASN A 379 30.04 8.02 21.28
C ASN A 379 30.83 6.95 20.51
N ASN A 380 30.27 6.39 19.44
CA ASN A 380 30.90 5.28 18.73
C ASN A 380 32.04 5.80 17.81
N PRO A 381 33.28 5.30 17.95
CA PRO A 381 34.44 5.81 17.22
C PRO A 381 34.44 5.45 15.72
N ASP A 382 33.65 4.47 15.29
CA ASP A 382 33.54 4.06 13.89
C ASP A 382 32.68 5.02 13.05
N ILE A 383 31.98 5.97 13.71
CA ILE A 383 31.16 6.99 13.05
C ILE A 383 31.95 8.27 12.87
N ASN A 384 32.21 8.65 11.62
CA ASN A 384 32.89 9.90 11.29
C ASN A 384 31.99 11.13 11.49
N GLU A 385 30.83 11.18 10.83
CA GLU A 385 29.80 12.20 11.03
C GLU A 385 28.48 11.55 11.43
N MET A 386 28.01 11.83 12.64
CA MET A 386 26.77 11.27 13.19
C MET A 386 25.57 12.17 12.89
N ILE A 387 24.52 11.59 12.30
CA ILE A 387 23.26 12.26 11.96
C ILE A 387 22.11 11.61 12.75
N PRO A 388 21.78 12.12 13.95
CA PRO A 388 20.82 11.44 14.83
C PRO A 388 19.37 11.79 14.52
N ILE A 389 18.53 10.79 14.23
CA ILE A 389 17.07 10.94 14.15
C ILE A 389 16.47 10.55 15.52
N LYS A 390 16.24 11.55 16.38
CA LYS A 390 15.75 11.34 17.76
C LYS A 390 14.23 11.14 17.80
N GLY A 391 13.76 10.32 18.74
CA GLY A 391 12.33 10.11 19.03
C GLY A 391 11.90 8.64 19.21
N CYS A 392 10.78 8.43 19.91
CA CYS A 392 10.09 7.14 20.06
C CYS A 392 8.57 7.34 20.31
N PRO A 393 7.73 7.51 19.27
CA PRO A 393 8.06 7.37 17.84
C PRO A 393 8.89 8.54 17.30
N VAL A 394 9.53 8.33 16.15
CA VAL A 394 10.24 9.38 15.41
C VAL A 394 9.22 10.33 14.79
N LYS A 395 9.49 11.64 14.86
CA LYS A 395 8.66 12.65 14.18
C LYS A 395 9.05 12.79 12.70
N PRO A 396 8.09 12.95 11.78
CA PRO A 396 8.31 13.25 10.36
C PRO A 396 9.39 14.30 10.09
N GLU A 397 9.27 15.47 10.71
CA GLU A 397 10.20 16.61 10.57
C GLU A 397 11.67 16.26 10.86
N ASN A 398 11.91 15.35 11.81
CA ASN A 398 13.27 14.92 12.17
C ASN A 398 13.87 14.00 11.10
N ILE A 399 13.05 13.25 10.37
CA ILE A 399 13.50 12.39 9.28
C ILE A 399 13.93 13.27 8.12
N THR A 400 13.04 14.14 7.64
CA THR A 400 13.30 15.07 6.54
C THR A 400 14.57 15.89 6.81
N LYS A 401 14.68 16.51 7.99
CA LYS A 401 15.86 17.31 8.36
C LYS A 401 17.17 16.53 8.34
N ALA A 402 17.16 15.28 8.82
CA ALA A 402 18.37 14.44 8.84
C ALA A 402 18.82 14.04 7.44
N PHE A 403 17.88 13.74 6.53
CA PHE A 403 18.20 13.40 5.15
C PHE A 403 18.69 14.63 4.36
N HIS A 404 18.08 15.80 4.55
CA HIS A 404 18.58 17.07 3.98
C HIS A 404 20.00 17.39 4.44
N GLN A 405 20.31 17.18 5.73
CA GLN A 405 21.66 17.43 6.26
C GLN A 405 22.76 16.64 5.53
N VAL A 406 22.44 15.46 5.00
CA VAL A 406 23.40 14.63 4.26
C VAL A 406 23.38 14.85 2.75
N GLY A 407 22.52 15.73 2.24
CA GLY A 407 22.36 16.01 0.81
C GLY A 407 21.34 15.11 0.10
N ILE A 408 20.45 14.45 0.85
CA ILE A 408 19.33 13.68 0.28
C ILE A 408 18.06 14.51 0.42
N GLU A 409 17.67 15.17 -0.67
CA GLU A 409 16.52 16.08 -0.74
C GLU A 409 15.18 15.32 -0.79
N ILE A 410 14.75 14.80 0.36
CA ILE A 410 13.40 14.23 0.50
C ILE A 410 12.37 15.37 0.48
N PRO A 411 11.31 15.30 -0.33
CA PRO A 411 10.24 16.28 -0.31
C PRO A 411 9.66 16.43 1.11
N PRO A 412 9.63 17.65 1.70
CA PRO A 412 9.21 17.85 3.09
C PRO A 412 7.84 17.23 3.40
N ASP A 413 6.90 17.44 2.48
CA ASP A 413 5.51 16.99 2.58
C ASP A 413 5.34 15.46 2.61
N PHE A 414 6.36 14.68 2.19
CA PHE A 414 6.25 13.23 2.05
C PHE A 414 5.89 12.55 3.39
N PHE A 415 6.58 12.91 4.47
CA PHE A 415 6.31 12.38 5.80
C PHE A 415 5.28 13.22 6.57
N GLU A 416 4.90 14.39 6.07
CA GLU A 416 3.80 15.18 6.67
C GLU A 416 2.42 14.64 6.26
N ASN A 417 2.33 13.98 5.11
CA ASN A 417 1.09 13.37 4.59
C ASN A 417 0.97 11.86 4.87
N LEU A 418 1.53 11.37 5.98
CA LEU A 418 1.49 9.95 6.36
C LEU A 418 0.07 9.35 6.38
N ASP A 419 -0.95 10.16 6.69
CA ASP A 419 -2.36 9.71 6.74
C ASP A 419 -2.93 9.35 5.36
N ASN A 420 -2.36 9.90 4.27
CA ASN A 420 -2.77 9.63 2.88
C ASN A 420 -2.03 8.42 2.26
N ILE A 421 -0.94 7.98 2.88
CA ILE A 421 -0.13 6.85 2.38
C ILE A 421 -0.96 5.57 2.21
N PRO A 422 -1.86 5.20 3.14
CA PRO A 422 -2.69 4.02 2.94
C PRO A 422 -3.57 4.13 1.69
N GLN A 423 -4.07 5.33 1.34
CA GLN A 423 -4.81 5.55 0.09
C GLN A 423 -3.92 5.30 -1.13
N PHE A 424 -2.66 5.77 -1.11
CA PHE A 424 -1.69 5.50 -2.18
C PHE A 424 -1.48 3.99 -2.42
N PHE A 425 -1.32 3.21 -1.35
CA PHE A 425 -1.24 1.74 -1.45
C PHE A 425 -2.58 1.07 -1.75
N GLY A 426 -3.70 1.75 -1.55
CA GLY A 426 -5.05 1.29 -1.89
C GLY A 426 -5.39 1.37 -3.37
N LEU A 427 -4.75 2.29 -4.12
CA LEU A 427 -5.02 2.52 -5.55
C LEU A 427 -5.06 1.23 -6.39
N PRO A 428 -4.15 0.25 -6.24
CA PRO A 428 -4.16 -0.97 -7.05
C PRO A 428 -5.32 -1.94 -6.79
N TYR A 429 -6.05 -1.76 -5.68
CA TYR A 429 -7.17 -2.62 -5.27
C TYR A 429 -8.51 -1.93 -5.46
N LYS A 430 -8.49 -0.61 -5.59
CA LYS A 430 -9.68 0.22 -5.80
C LYS A 430 -10.46 -0.28 -7.01
N ASN A 431 -11.78 -0.34 -6.86
CA ASN A 431 -12.74 -0.68 -7.91
C ASN A 431 -12.55 -2.06 -8.59
N ARG A 432 -11.73 -2.97 -8.04
CA ARG A 432 -11.61 -4.38 -8.46
C ARG A 432 -12.64 -5.25 -7.72
N PHE A 433 -13.91 -4.92 -7.83
CA PHE A 433 -15.00 -5.45 -6.98
C PHE A 433 -15.17 -6.98 -7.03
N ASN A 434 -14.79 -7.62 -8.15
CA ASN A 434 -14.80 -9.08 -8.28
C ASN A 434 -13.70 -9.75 -7.45
N GLU A 435 -12.65 -9.02 -7.10
CA GLU A 435 -11.48 -9.51 -6.37
C GLU A 435 -11.42 -8.95 -4.95
N PHE A 436 -11.93 -7.74 -4.71
CA PHE A 436 -11.86 -7.02 -3.45
C PHE A 436 -13.23 -6.40 -3.13
N GLN A 437 -13.92 -6.95 -2.13
CA GLN A 437 -15.32 -6.62 -1.80
C GLN A 437 -15.38 -5.75 -0.54
N GLU A 438 -15.79 -4.49 -0.67
CA GLU A 438 -15.96 -3.58 0.47
C GLU A 438 -17.12 -4.04 1.37
N SER A 439 -18.16 -4.67 0.80
CA SER A 439 -19.31 -5.19 1.55
C SER A 439 -18.94 -6.23 2.61
N PHE A 440 -17.74 -6.79 2.53
CA PHE A 440 -17.22 -7.75 3.52
C PHE A 440 -16.75 -7.07 4.82
N PHE A 441 -16.49 -5.77 4.77
CA PHE A 441 -16.08 -4.96 5.93
C PHE A 441 -17.23 -4.10 6.46
N ASP A 442 -18.17 -3.70 5.60
CA ASP A 442 -19.39 -3.00 6.00
C ASP A 442 -20.58 -3.40 5.11
N GLU A 443 -21.66 -3.98 5.69
CA GLU A 443 -22.84 -4.41 4.91
C GLU A 443 -23.64 -3.23 4.31
N GLU A 444 -23.45 -2.00 4.81
CA GLU A 444 -24.04 -0.80 4.21
C GLU A 444 -23.27 -0.34 2.96
N ALA A 445 -22.00 -0.74 2.84
CA ALA A 445 -21.23 -0.54 1.63
C ALA A 445 -21.79 -1.46 0.53
N LYS A 446 -22.30 -0.85 -0.54
CA LYS A 446 -22.72 -1.58 -1.73
C LYS A 446 -21.47 -1.97 -2.52
N ASP A 447 -21.35 -3.24 -2.88
CA ASP A 447 -20.45 -3.61 -3.97
C ASP A 447 -21.05 -3.00 -5.25
N GLU A 448 -20.39 -2.00 -5.82
CA GLU A 448 -20.87 -1.37 -7.03
C GLU A 448 -20.70 -2.35 -8.21
N ASN A 449 -21.81 -2.76 -8.84
CA ASN A 449 -21.79 -3.68 -9.99
C ASN A 449 -21.29 -3.01 -11.28
N ILE A 450 -21.00 -1.71 -11.23
CA ILE A 450 -20.58 -0.88 -12.34
C ILE A 450 -19.45 0.03 -11.84
N PRO A 451 -18.39 0.24 -12.63
CA PRO A 451 -17.32 1.18 -12.26
C PRO A 451 -17.86 2.58 -11.93
N PRO A 452 -17.39 3.23 -10.85
CA PRO A 452 -17.65 4.65 -10.64
C PRO A 452 -16.84 5.51 -11.62
N ILE A 453 -17.28 6.75 -11.82
CA ILE A 453 -16.44 7.78 -12.43
C ILE A 453 -15.46 8.26 -11.36
N ASP A 454 -14.20 7.82 -11.41
CA ASP A 454 -13.24 8.17 -10.36
C ASP A 454 -12.81 9.62 -10.44
N ASP A 455 -12.50 10.10 -11.63
CA ASP A 455 -12.15 11.50 -11.88
C ASP A 455 -12.48 11.90 -13.31
N ILE A 456 -12.55 13.22 -13.54
CA ILE A 456 -12.77 13.80 -14.87
C ILE A 456 -11.81 14.95 -15.11
N VAL A 457 -11.34 15.06 -16.35
CA VAL A 457 -10.64 16.25 -16.85
C VAL A 457 -11.53 16.91 -17.88
N ILE A 458 -11.73 18.22 -17.73
CA ILE A 458 -12.37 19.07 -18.73
C ILE A 458 -11.48 20.30 -18.83
N SER A 459 -10.74 20.42 -19.92
CA SER A 459 -9.68 21.43 -20.04
C SER A 459 -9.55 21.93 -21.48
N GLN A 460 -9.01 23.13 -21.61
CA GLN A 460 -8.43 23.58 -22.87
C GLN A 460 -7.15 22.80 -23.15
N PHE A 461 -6.92 22.46 -24.41
CA PHE A 461 -5.76 21.69 -24.85
C PHE A 461 -5.02 22.39 -25.97
N PHE A 462 -3.76 22.73 -25.71
CA PHE A 462 -2.87 23.28 -26.71
C PHE A 462 -1.85 22.23 -27.16
N LEU A 463 -1.87 21.90 -28.45
CA LEU A 463 -0.92 21.00 -29.09
C LEU A 463 0.20 21.82 -29.76
N ASP A 464 1.34 21.95 -29.08
CA ASP A 464 2.53 22.58 -29.65
C ASP A 464 3.38 21.54 -30.35
N SER A 465 3.12 21.35 -31.63
CA SER A 465 3.72 20.29 -32.41
C SER A 465 4.18 20.82 -33.77
N SER A 466 5.20 20.20 -34.38
CA SER A 466 5.67 20.61 -35.71
C SER A 466 4.53 20.58 -36.73
N ASP A 467 4.56 21.50 -37.70
CA ASP A 467 3.46 21.69 -38.66
C ASP A 467 3.17 20.42 -39.52
N ASP A 468 4.04 19.41 -39.48
CA ASP A 468 3.90 18.10 -40.15
C ASP A 468 3.00 17.06 -39.43
N LEU A 469 2.50 17.34 -38.22
CA LEU A 469 1.61 16.42 -37.49
C LEU A 469 0.16 16.49 -38.02
N ASN A 470 -0.02 15.97 -39.24
CA ASN A 470 -1.29 15.58 -39.86
C ASN A 470 -2.43 16.63 -39.85
N ASN A 471 -2.10 17.93 -39.91
CA ASN A 471 -3.07 19.04 -39.90
C ASN A 471 -3.99 19.09 -38.66
N LEU A 472 -3.53 18.64 -37.49
CA LEU A 472 -4.32 18.77 -36.26
C LEU A 472 -4.40 20.24 -35.79
N PRO A 473 -5.57 20.72 -35.34
CA PRO A 473 -5.67 22.08 -34.80
C PRO A 473 -4.87 22.20 -33.49
N LYS A 474 -4.20 23.35 -33.31
CA LYS A 474 -3.39 23.60 -32.10
C LYS A 474 -4.27 23.79 -30.87
N GLU A 475 -5.43 24.44 -31.03
CA GLU A 475 -6.39 24.67 -29.94
C GLU A 475 -7.53 23.66 -30.02
N GLN A 476 -7.76 22.93 -28.95
CA GLN A 476 -8.78 21.88 -28.85
C GLN A 476 -9.37 21.87 -27.43
N ALA A 477 -10.53 21.23 -27.24
CA ALA A 477 -10.97 20.81 -25.93
C ALA A 477 -10.38 19.43 -25.61
N LYS A 478 -10.03 19.17 -24.34
CA LYS A 478 -9.61 17.85 -23.86
C LYS A 478 -10.56 17.40 -22.76
N PHE A 479 -11.09 16.19 -22.94
CA PHE A 479 -11.93 15.50 -21.99
C PHE A 479 -11.28 14.18 -21.58
N GLU A 480 -11.22 13.92 -20.28
CA GLU A 480 -10.84 12.61 -19.76
C GLU A 480 -11.85 12.08 -18.75
N VAL A 481 -12.04 10.77 -18.74
CA VAL A 481 -12.82 10.04 -17.74
C VAL A 481 -11.99 8.88 -17.24
N HIS A 482 -11.70 8.88 -15.93
CA HIS A 482 -10.85 7.90 -15.29
C HIS A 482 -11.68 6.83 -14.58
N PHE A 483 -11.33 5.56 -14.80
CA PHE A 483 -11.97 4.39 -14.18
C PHE A 483 -10.91 3.46 -13.57
N PHE A 484 -10.51 3.70 -12.32
CA PHE A 484 -9.47 2.99 -11.58
C PHE A 484 -9.77 1.52 -11.24
N GLY A 485 -10.85 0.92 -11.77
CA GLY A 485 -11.22 -0.50 -11.55
C GLY A 485 -11.53 -1.31 -12.79
N LEU A 486 -11.60 -0.69 -13.96
CA LEU A 486 -11.71 -1.43 -15.19
C LEU A 486 -10.31 -1.90 -15.58
N VAL A 487 -10.15 -3.22 -15.64
CA VAL A 487 -8.86 -3.87 -15.92
C VAL A 487 -8.88 -4.50 -17.32
N GLY A 488 -8.10 -3.94 -18.25
CA GLY A 488 -7.97 -4.48 -19.62
C GLY A 488 -9.21 -4.31 -20.52
N GLU A 489 -9.04 -4.62 -21.81
CA GLU A 489 -9.99 -4.24 -22.87
C GLU A 489 -11.41 -4.81 -22.72
N LYS A 490 -11.55 -6.03 -22.17
CA LYS A 490 -12.87 -6.71 -22.04
C LYS A 490 -13.86 -5.95 -21.15
N ASN A 491 -13.37 -5.06 -20.28
CA ASN A 491 -14.17 -4.30 -19.33
C ASN A 491 -14.75 -2.99 -19.91
N THR A 492 -14.27 -2.53 -21.08
CA THR A 492 -14.88 -1.41 -21.84
C THR A 492 -16.31 -1.70 -22.29
N ASN A 493 -16.68 -2.98 -22.38
CA ASN A 493 -18.01 -3.43 -22.78
C ASN A 493 -19.12 -3.09 -21.78
N ALA A 494 -18.80 -2.63 -20.56
CA ALA A 494 -19.81 -2.16 -19.61
C ALA A 494 -20.37 -0.79 -20.00
N ILE A 495 -19.56 0.05 -20.66
CA ILE A 495 -19.89 1.42 -21.02
C ILE A 495 -20.61 1.43 -22.36
N LYS A 496 -21.80 2.05 -22.38
CA LYS A 496 -22.61 2.24 -23.59
C LYS A 496 -22.23 3.51 -24.32
N THR A 497 -22.20 4.63 -23.60
CA THR A 497 -21.78 5.92 -24.16
C THR A 497 -21.27 6.83 -23.06
N ILE A 498 -20.45 7.81 -23.44
CA ILE A 498 -20.03 8.91 -22.58
C ILE A 498 -20.35 10.20 -23.32
N VAL A 499 -21.10 11.07 -22.66
CA VAL A 499 -21.56 12.35 -23.21
C VAL A 499 -21.06 13.48 -22.32
N VAL A 500 -20.62 14.57 -22.92
CA VAL A 500 -20.26 15.81 -22.26
C VAL A 500 -21.30 16.85 -22.63
N ASP A 501 -21.92 17.46 -21.62
CA ASP A 501 -22.83 18.58 -21.78
C ASP A 501 -22.20 19.84 -21.17
N GLY A 502 -22.38 20.99 -21.83
CA GLY A 502 -21.81 22.26 -21.42
C GLY A 502 -22.73 23.46 -21.67
N PRO A 503 -22.21 24.69 -21.48
CA PRO A 503 -22.92 25.93 -21.80
C PRO A 503 -23.42 25.98 -23.25
N ASN A 504 -24.44 26.80 -23.52
CA ASN A 504 -24.93 27.09 -24.88
C ASN A 504 -25.29 25.85 -25.72
N SER A 505 -25.83 24.80 -25.05
CA SER A 505 -26.16 23.52 -25.68
C SER A 505 -24.94 22.78 -26.26
N TYR A 506 -23.74 23.07 -25.75
CA TYR A 506 -22.55 22.30 -26.07
C TYR A 506 -22.77 20.82 -25.72
N ASN A 507 -22.52 19.94 -26.69
CA ASN A 507 -22.63 18.51 -26.53
C ASN A 507 -21.50 17.81 -27.29
N PHE A 508 -20.82 16.88 -26.63
CA PHE A 508 -19.76 16.08 -27.22
C PHE A 508 -19.89 14.62 -26.77
N GLN A 509 -19.62 13.67 -27.65
CA GLN A 509 -19.73 12.25 -27.34
C GLN A 509 -18.40 11.51 -27.57
N PHE A 510 -17.99 10.70 -26.59
CA PHE A 510 -16.84 9.82 -26.77
C PHE A 510 -17.19 8.62 -27.65
N LYS A 511 -16.23 8.19 -28.46
CA LYS A 511 -16.30 6.95 -29.23
C LYS A 511 -15.81 5.79 -28.36
N ASN A 512 -16.56 4.70 -28.33
CA ASN A 512 -16.14 3.48 -27.63
C ASN A 512 -15.20 2.63 -28.52
N GLN A 513 -13.97 3.10 -28.72
CA GLN A 513 -12.93 2.47 -29.53
C GLN A 513 -11.55 2.71 -28.90
N PRO A 514 -10.51 1.92 -29.22
CA PRO A 514 -9.16 2.25 -28.80
C PRO A 514 -8.75 3.64 -29.25
N PHE A 515 -8.24 4.44 -28.31
CA PHE A 515 -7.73 5.77 -28.58
C PHE A 515 -6.51 5.71 -29.51
N ASN A 516 -6.43 6.61 -30.48
CA ASN A 516 -5.17 6.97 -31.12
C ASN A 516 -5.20 8.46 -31.44
N PHE A 517 -4.05 9.12 -31.53
CA PHE A 517 -4.04 10.58 -31.70
C PHE A 517 -4.70 11.05 -33.01
N GLN A 518 -4.70 10.22 -34.06
CA GLN A 518 -5.37 10.54 -35.32
C GLN A 518 -6.89 10.62 -35.18
N ASN A 519 -7.49 9.68 -34.46
CA ASN A 519 -8.92 9.68 -34.18
C ASN A 519 -9.30 10.67 -33.06
N GLY A 520 -8.34 11.02 -32.20
CA GLY A 520 -8.48 11.97 -31.10
C GLY A 520 -9.53 11.57 -30.08
N ASN A 521 -10.03 10.33 -30.07
CA ASN A 521 -11.20 9.96 -29.28
C ASN A 521 -11.25 8.44 -29.09
N GLY A 522 -11.26 7.99 -27.83
CA GLY A 522 -11.34 6.57 -27.48
C GLY A 522 -10.94 6.26 -26.05
N TYR A 523 -10.82 4.99 -25.72
CA TYR A 523 -10.27 4.51 -24.46
C TYR A 523 -8.79 4.17 -24.58
N ILE A 524 -8.06 4.34 -23.50
CA ILE A 524 -6.67 3.95 -23.31
C ILE A 524 -6.64 2.89 -22.20
N VAL A 525 -5.95 1.78 -22.47
CA VAL A 525 -5.61 0.80 -21.42
C VAL A 525 -4.21 1.14 -20.92
N ASP A 526 -4.12 1.66 -19.71
CA ASP A 526 -2.86 2.02 -19.07
C ASP A 526 -2.18 0.77 -18.51
N ASN A 527 -1.34 0.15 -19.34
CA ASN A 527 -0.58 -1.04 -18.97
C ASN A 527 0.55 -0.76 -17.97
N TYR A 528 0.95 0.51 -17.77
CA TYR A 528 1.98 0.89 -16.81
C TYR A 528 1.43 0.94 -15.38
N ASN A 529 0.25 1.54 -15.19
CA ASN A 529 -0.43 1.64 -13.90
C ASN A 529 -1.38 0.46 -13.61
N ARG A 530 -0.96 -0.77 -13.94
CA ARG A 530 -1.69 -2.02 -13.64
C ARG A 530 -3.07 -2.13 -14.34
N GLN A 531 -3.12 -1.76 -15.62
CA GLN A 531 -4.21 -2.01 -16.58
C GLN A 531 -5.51 -1.21 -16.35
N VAL A 532 -5.43 0.02 -15.83
CA VAL A 532 -6.58 0.93 -15.67
C VAL A 532 -7.11 1.39 -17.04
N ILE A 533 -8.42 1.63 -17.16
CA ILE A 533 -9.02 2.25 -18.36
C ILE A 533 -9.28 3.74 -18.12
N ARG A 534 -8.81 4.59 -19.03
CA ARG A 534 -9.22 6.00 -19.12
C ARG A 534 -9.78 6.28 -20.51
N TYR A 535 -10.89 7.00 -20.60
CA TYR A 535 -11.39 7.52 -21.86
C TYR A 535 -10.79 8.90 -22.07
N LEU A 536 -10.22 9.14 -23.25
CA LEU A 536 -9.62 10.40 -23.66
C LEU A 536 -10.26 10.84 -24.98
N ALA A 537 -10.68 12.09 -25.04
CA ALA A 537 -11.17 12.68 -26.26
C ALA A 537 -10.74 14.13 -26.40
N PHE A 538 -10.55 14.52 -27.66
CA PHE A 538 -10.26 15.86 -28.08
C PHE A 538 -11.38 16.37 -29.00
N ASP A 539 -11.98 17.50 -28.64
CA ASP A 539 -12.85 18.24 -29.55
C ASP A 539 -12.00 19.23 -30.35
N ARG A 540 -12.02 19.07 -31.67
CA ARG A 540 -11.15 19.78 -32.61
C ARG A 540 -11.71 21.12 -33.08
N GLU A 541 -12.90 21.51 -32.60
CA GLU A 541 -13.53 22.78 -32.94
C GLU A 541 -12.91 24.00 -32.23
N GLY A 542 -12.01 23.77 -31.26
CA GLY A 542 -11.27 24.83 -30.57
C GLY A 542 -11.42 24.75 -29.05
N PHE A 543 -11.14 25.87 -28.38
CA PHE A 543 -11.32 25.98 -26.94
C PHE A 543 -12.78 26.06 -26.52
N LEU A 544 -13.03 25.56 -25.31
CA LEU A 544 -14.32 25.61 -24.65
C LEU A 544 -14.58 27.00 -24.05
N GLU A 545 -15.87 27.35 -23.97
CA GLU A 545 -16.34 28.48 -23.18
C GLU A 545 -16.25 28.17 -21.68
N ASP A 546 -16.05 29.20 -20.86
CA ASP A 546 -16.08 29.02 -19.40
C ASP A 546 -17.48 28.66 -18.92
N GLY A 547 -17.54 27.72 -17.97
CA GLY A 547 -18.81 27.34 -17.39
C GLY A 547 -18.86 25.93 -16.82
N LYS A 548 -20.08 25.52 -16.51
CA LYS A 548 -20.37 24.21 -15.92
C LYS A 548 -20.45 23.17 -17.02
N TYR A 549 -19.59 22.15 -16.94
CA TYR A 549 -19.63 20.98 -17.80
C TYR A 549 -19.94 19.73 -17.00
N THR A 550 -20.72 18.82 -17.59
CA THR A 550 -21.09 17.54 -16.99
C THR A 550 -20.73 16.40 -17.93
N ILE A 551 -19.96 15.44 -17.45
CA ILE A 551 -19.73 14.18 -18.15
C ILE A 551 -20.72 13.16 -17.59
N THR A 552 -21.51 12.55 -18.47
CA THR A 552 -22.45 11.47 -18.17
C THR A 552 -21.99 10.19 -18.85
N VAL A 553 -21.78 9.13 -18.07
CA VAL A 553 -21.46 7.78 -18.53
C VAL A 553 -22.73 6.94 -18.44
N GLU A 554 -23.24 6.49 -19.57
CA GLU A 554 -24.32 5.51 -19.64
C GLU A 554 -23.74 4.09 -19.74
N TYR A 555 -24.36 3.15 -19.05
CA TYR A 555 -23.99 1.75 -19.04
C TYR A 555 -25.02 0.89 -19.78
N TRP A 556 -24.60 -0.25 -20.32
CA TRP A 556 -25.50 -1.13 -21.09
C TRP A 556 -26.62 -1.75 -20.25
N ASN A 557 -26.50 -1.75 -18.92
CA ASN A 557 -27.54 -2.22 -18.02
C ASN A 557 -28.61 -1.16 -17.70
N GLY A 558 -28.52 0.03 -18.32
CA GLY A 558 -29.50 1.12 -18.16
C GLY A 558 -29.19 2.11 -17.04
N GLU A 559 -28.15 1.90 -16.25
CA GLU A 559 -27.68 2.90 -15.28
C GLU A 559 -26.90 4.03 -15.98
N ALA A 560 -26.89 5.21 -15.37
CA ALA A 560 -26.07 6.33 -15.78
C ALA A 560 -25.44 6.99 -14.56
N ARG A 561 -24.19 7.43 -14.69
CA ARG A 561 -23.45 8.17 -13.68
C ARG A 561 -22.93 9.46 -14.28
N SER A 562 -22.84 10.52 -13.47
CA SER A 562 -22.30 11.78 -13.95
C SER A 562 -21.36 12.44 -12.95
N LYS A 563 -20.40 13.21 -13.48
CA LYS A 563 -19.59 14.14 -12.71
C LYS A 563 -19.60 15.50 -13.39
N THR A 564 -19.65 16.54 -12.58
CA THR A 564 -19.67 17.93 -13.05
C THR A 564 -18.48 18.66 -12.47
N ARG A 565 -17.88 19.55 -13.26
CA ARG A 565 -16.97 20.59 -12.78
C ARG A 565 -17.22 21.92 -13.49
N ILE A 566 -16.58 22.97 -12.98
CA ILE A 566 -16.54 24.28 -13.61
C ILE A 566 -15.20 24.40 -14.33
N LEU A 567 -15.22 24.73 -15.61
CA LEU A 567 -14.05 25.14 -16.38
C LEU A 567 -13.87 26.65 -16.21
N ASN A 568 -12.66 27.05 -15.83
CA ASN A 568 -12.25 28.46 -15.82
C ASN A 568 -10.96 28.60 -16.64
N SER A 569 -11.05 29.22 -17.81
CA SER A 569 -9.98 29.34 -18.79
C SER A 569 -8.72 29.92 -18.17
N ASN A 570 -7.59 29.24 -18.32
CA ASN A 570 -6.30 29.72 -17.88
C ASN A 570 -5.48 30.29 -19.04
N THR A 571 -5.95 31.40 -19.60
CA THR A 571 -5.27 32.07 -20.72
C THR A 571 -3.90 32.61 -20.35
N LYS A 572 -3.66 32.89 -19.05
CA LYS A 572 -2.38 33.39 -18.54
C LYS A 572 -1.25 32.39 -18.77
N LEU A 573 -1.47 31.11 -18.43
CA LEU A 573 -0.46 30.06 -18.60
C LEU A 573 -0.15 29.83 -20.08
N LEU A 574 -1.17 29.76 -20.95
CA LEU A 574 -0.98 29.60 -22.39
C LEU A 574 -0.20 30.78 -22.99
N ASN A 575 -0.58 32.01 -22.69
CA ASN A 575 0.11 33.21 -23.18
C ASN A 575 1.58 33.25 -22.72
N ASN A 576 1.84 32.82 -21.47
CA ASN A 576 3.20 32.73 -20.96
C ASN A 576 4.01 31.66 -21.69
N TYR A 577 3.43 30.48 -21.93
CA TYR A 577 4.05 29.42 -22.72
C TYR A 577 4.38 29.89 -24.13
N LEU A 578 3.42 30.46 -24.87
CA LEU A 578 3.63 30.94 -26.25
C LEU A 578 4.75 31.97 -26.37
N LYS A 579 4.91 32.83 -25.36
CA LYS A 579 5.97 33.84 -25.31
C LYS A 579 7.37 33.24 -25.06
N LEU A 580 7.43 32.11 -24.36
CA LEU A 580 8.68 31.53 -23.85
C LEU A 580 9.09 30.24 -24.55
N LYS A 581 8.20 29.59 -25.30
CA LYS A 581 8.41 28.26 -25.89
C LYS A 581 9.68 28.10 -26.71
N GLU A 582 10.08 29.13 -27.45
CA GLU A 582 11.32 29.12 -28.26
C GLU A 582 12.61 29.08 -27.42
N LYS A 583 12.51 29.34 -26.11
CA LYS A 583 13.62 29.24 -25.15
C LYS A 583 13.60 27.94 -24.36
N ILE A 584 12.56 27.11 -24.51
CA ILE A 584 12.48 25.82 -23.83
C ILE A 584 13.42 24.85 -24.52
N THR A 585 14.28 24.22 -23.73
CA THR A 585 15.19 23.17 -24.22
C THR A 585 14.76 21.82 -23.67
N TYR A 586 15.03 20.76 -24.44
CA TYR A 586 14.81 19.38 -24.05
C TYR A 586 16.11 18.62 -24.24
N ASN A 587 16.52 17.84 -23.23
CA ASN A 587 17.74 17.05 -23.32
C ASN A 587 17.50 15.67 -22.76
N VAL A 588 18.29 14.70 -23.25
CA VAL A 588 18.35 13.35 -22.69
C VAL A 588 19.80 13.02 -22.41
N LYS A 589 20.10 12.72 -21.15
CA LYS A 589 21.42 12.25 -20.72
C LYS A 589 21.29 10.77 -20.39
N GLU A 590 22.00 9.92 -21.12
CA GLU A 590 22.19 8.55 -20.62
C GLU A 590 23.02 8.62 -19.34
N VAL A 591 22.44 8.11 -18.25
CA VAL A 591 23.15 8.06 -16.97
C VAL A 591 24.17 6.92 -17.08
N PRO A 592 25.45 7.15 -16.75
CA PRO A 592 26.48 6.26 -17.26
C PRO A 592 26.41 4.86 -16.64
N LYS A 593 26.87 3.86 -17.41
CA LYS A 593 27.00 2.45 -17.01
C LYS A 593 27.79 2.32 -15.72
N TYR A 594 27.11 2.16 -14.60
CA TYR A 594 27.81 1.91 -13.33
C TYR A 594 27.10 0.87 -12.48
N MET A 595 26.90 -0.32 -13.01
CA MET A 595 26.89 -1.60 -12.28
C MET A 595 26.80 -2.70 -13.33
N GLU A 596 27.10 -3.94 -12.96
CA GLU A 596 26.86 -5.14 -13.77
C GLU A 596 25.34 -5.41 -14.05
N ASP A 597 24.47 -4.38 -13.93
CA ASP A 597 23.07 -4.41 -14.34
C ASP A 597 22.99 -4.01 -15.83
N PRO A 598 22.49 -4.88 -16.73
CA PRO A 598 22.39 -4.59 -18.17
C PRO A 598 21.37 -3.50 -18.53
N LYS A 599 20.69 -2.88 -17.57
CA LYS A 599 19.67 -1.84 -17.82
C LYS A 599 20.27 -0.50 -18.22
N ILE A 600 19.52 0.17 -19.10
CA ILE A 600 19.83 1.51 -19.60
C ILE A 600 18.97 2.53 -18.86
N TYR A 601 19.58 3.64 -18.48
CA TYR A 601 18.97 4.74 -17.76
C TYR A 601 19.06 5.99 -18.63
N ALA A 602 17.97 6.75 -18.69
CA ALA A 602 17.96 8.03 -19.38
C ALA A 602 17.33 9.09 -18.47
N ASP A 603 18.04 10.17 -18.20
CA ASP A 603 17.45 11.35 -17.56
C ASP A 603 16.92 12.27 -18.66
N THR A 604 15.60 12.43 -18.70
CA THR A 604 14.94 13.39 -19.59
C THR A 604 14.80 14.70 -18.85
N THR A 605 15.26 15.81 -19.45
CA THR A 605 15.26 17.13 -18.82
C THR A 605 14.64 18.15 -19.74
N TRP A 606 13.99 19.15 -19.16
CA TRP A 606 13.37 20.25 -19.88
C TRP A 606 13.45 21.56 -19.09
N THR A 607 13.47 22.68 -19.82
CA THR A 607 13.39 24.01 -19.21
C THR A 607 11.94 24.33 -18.85
N THR A 608 11.70 24.80 -17.63
CA THR A 608 10.37 25.19 -17.16
C THR A 608 10.08 26.66 -17.48
N LEU A 609 8.79 27.02 -17.55
CA LEU A 609 8.37 28.41 -17.65
C LEU A 609 8.89 29.25 -16.48
N ASN A 610 8.91 28.70 -15.27
CA ASN A 610 9.40 29.37 -14.07
C ASN A 610 10.89 29.76 -14.19
N GLU A 611 11.75 28.86 -14.67
CA GLU A 611 13.18 29.16 -14.90
C GLU A 611 13.40 30.28 -15.91
N LEU A 612 12.46 30.44 -16.85
CA LEU A 612 12.46 31.51 -17.85
C LEU A 612 11.81 32.81 -17.35
N GLY A 613 11.50 32.91 -16.05
CA GLY A 613 10.84 34.06 -15.42
C GLY A 613 9.32 34.13 -15.69
N GLY A 614 8.72 33.00 -16.07
CA GLY A 614 7.31 32.84 -16.36
C GLY A 614 6.46 32.31 -15.21
N GLU A 615 5.28 31.78 -15.54
CA GLU A 615 4.34 31.24 -14.57
C GLU A 615 4.81 29.91 -13.99
N ASN A 616 4.34 29.61 -12.77
CA ASN A 616 4.45 28.26 -12.23
C ASN A 616 3.49 27.33 -12.97
N ALA A 617 3.93 26.11 -13.23
CA ALA A 617 3.11 25.09 -13.86
C ALA A 617 3.49 23.70 -13.37
N PHE A 618 2.60 22.73 -13.57
CA PHE A 618 2.88 21.32 -13.30
C PHE A 618 3.32 20.62 -14.58
N TYR A 619 4.30 19.73 -14.46
CA TYR A 619 4.89 19.01 -15.58
C TYR A 619 4.79 17.50 -15.36
N ALA A 620 4.35 16.77 -16.40
CA ALA A 620 4.38 15.32 -16.46
C ALA A 620 5.14 14.85 -17.71
N ASN A 621 5.89 13.77 -17.58
CA ASN A 621 6.68 13.18 -18.66
C ASN A 621 6.05 11.87 -19.13
N TYR A 622 5.96 11.66 -20.44
CA TYR A 622 5.46 10.41 -21.02
C TYR A 622 6.46 9.89 -22.04
N LEU A 623 6.74 8.59 -22.01
CA LEU A 623 7.71 7.95 -22.90
C LEU A 623 7.18 6.61 -23.42
N SER A 624 7.32 6.36 -24.72
CA SER A 624 7.01 5.07 -25.35
C SER A 624 8.13 4.61 -26.27
N GLN A 625 8.25 3.29 -26.43
CA GLN A 625 9.21 2.67 -27.34
C GLN A 625 8.85 2.94 -28.80
N GLY A 626 9.86 3.22 -29.63
CA GLY A 626 9.73 3.51 -31.05
C GLY A 626 9.80 5.00 -31.35
N ARG A 627 10.24 5.34 -32.57
CA ARG A 627 10.12 6.69 -33.14
C ARG A 627 8.78 6.81 -33.84
N THR A 628 7.86 7.54 -33.24
CA THR A 628 6.48 7.70 -33.71
C THR A 628 6.06 9.17 -33.67
N ASP A 629 5.04 9.51 -34.45
CA ASP A 629 4.47 10.87 -34.47
C ASP A 629 3.87 11.28 -33.11
N PHE A 630 3.48 10.29 -32.30
CA PHE A 630 2.92 10.48 -30.97
C PHE A 630 3.44 9.45 -29.97
N VAL A 631 3.47 9.82 -28.70
CA VAL A 631 3.69 8.86 -27.61
C VAL A 631 2.54 7.84 -27.58
N ASN A 632 2.87 6.55 -27.59
CA ASN A 632 1.88 5.48 -27.52
C ASN A 632 1.36 5.34 -26.08
N LEU A 633 0.22 5.98 -25.79
CA LEU A 633 -0.41 5.97 -24.46
C LEU A 633 -0.93 4.59 -24.02
N HIS A 634 -1.10 3.62 -24.94
CA HIS A 634 -1.48 2.24 -24.58
C HIS A 634 -0.28 1.39 -24.15
N ASP A 635 0.94 1.80 -24.48
CA ASP A 635 2.15 1.00 -24.27
C ASP A 635 3.33 1.86 -23.79
N LEU A 636 3.05 2.66 -22.77
CA LEU A 636 4.05 3.52 -22.12
C LEU A 636 5.19 2.69 -21.55
N THR A 637 6.40 3.14 -21.86
CA THR A 637 7.63 2.67 -21.23
C THR A 637 7.86 3.36 -19.90
N HIS A 638 7.49 4.64 -19.80
CA HIS A 638 7.54 5.45 -18.58
C HIS A 638 6.43 6.50 -18.57
N ILE A 639 5.96 6.82 -17.36
CA ILE A 639 5.12 7.98 -17.07
C ILE A 639 5.55 8.55 -15.72
N ASP A 640 5.88 9.83 -15.69
CA ASP A 640 6.06 10.57 -14.44
C ASP A 640 4.69 11.03 -13.92
N ASN A 641 4.04 10.13 -13.18
CA ASN A 641 2.63 10.27 -12.84
C ASN A 641 2.39 11.27 -11.68
N MET A 642 2.39 12.57 -12.02
CA MET A 642 2.14 13.63 -11.04
C MET A 642 0.78 13.52 -10.32
N TYR A 643 -0.20 12.91 -10.97
CA TYR A 643 -1.56 12.75 -10.46
C TYR A 643 -1.67 11.75 -9.31
N GLN A 644 -0.85 10.70 -9.32
CA GLN A 644 -0.76 9.73 -8.22
C GLN A 644 0.27 10.17 -7.17
N ASN A 645 1.42 10.66 -7.61
CA ASN A 645 2.51 11.10 -6.73
C ASN A 645 2.09 12.24 -5.80
N ARG A 646 1.09 13.06 -6.18
CA ARG A 646 0.53 14.11 -5.33
C ARG A 646 -0.15 13.63 -4.04
N LEU A 647 -0.54 12.36 -3.95
CA LEU A 647 -1.09 11.80 -2.71
C LEU A 647 -0.03 11.78 -1.59
N LEU A 648 1.24 11.64 -1.98
CA LEU A 648 2.40 11.66 -1.08
C LEU A 648 3.03 13.04 -1.02
N MET A 649 3.07 13.76 -2.16
CA MET A 649 3.78 15.02 -2.31
C MET A 649 2.87 16.02 -3.03
N PRO A 650 2.02 16.80 -2.34
CA PRO A 650 0.96 17.60 -2.94
C PRO A 650 1.39 18.52 -4.10
N LEU A 651 2.63 19.01 -4.07
CA LEU A 651 3.21 19.87 -5.11
C LEU A 651 4.02 19.11 -6.18
N TYR A 652 3.97 17.78 -6.22
CA TYR A 652 4.71 17.00 -7.19
C TYR A 652 4.35 17.40 -8.62
N GLY A 653 5.39 17.59 -9.44
CA GLY A 653 5.28 18.11 -10.81
C GLY A 653 5.40 19.63 -10.91
N LEU A 654 5.22 20.39 -9.81
CA LEU A 654 5.32 21.85 -9.85
C LEU A 654 6.74 22.29 -10.20
N ASN A 655 6.89 22.99 -11.33
CA ASN A 655 8.18 23.45 -11.87
C ASN A 655 9.24 22.35 -11.92
N LYS A 656 8.80 21.10 -12.12
CA LYS A 656 9.69 19.97 -12.25
C LYS A 656 10.43 20.07 -13.59
N THR A 657 11.74 19.84 -13.57
CA THR A 657 12.67 20.05 -14.71
C THR A 657 13.18 18.76 -15.33
N SER A 658 12.90 17.61 -14.72
CA SER A 658 13.40 16.32 -15.21
C SER A 658 12.51 15.14 -14.85
N ALA A 659 12.70 14.02 -15.53
CA ALA A 659 12.17 12.72 -15.15
C ALA A 659 13.23 11.64 -15.46
N LEU A 660 13.66 10.93 -14.41
CA LEU A 660 14.57 9.81 -14.53
C LEU A 660 13.83 8.58 -15.06
N VAL A 661 14.14 8.19 -16.30
CA VAL A 661 13.54 7.05 -16.97
C VAL A 661 14.29 5.79 -16.62
N ASN A 662 13.66 5.02 -15.75
CA ASN A 662 14.23 3.84 -15.12
C ASN A 662 13.12 2.94 -14.62
N THR A 663 12.47 2.22 -15.54
CA THR A 663 11.23 1.56 -15.16
C THR A 663 11.47 0.13 -14.72
N ARG A 664 10.96 -0.16 -13.52
CA ARG A 664 10.95 -1.48 -12.88
C ARG A 664 10.29 -2.57 -13.76
N TRP A 665 9.43 -2.17 -14.70
CA TRP A 665 8.52 -3.05 -15.45
C TRP A 665 8.85 -3.15 -16.94
N LYS A 666 9.36 -2.08 -17.57
CA LYS A 666 9.69 -2.06 -19.01
C LYS A 666 11.01 -1.30 -19.22
N PRO A 667 12.16 -1.90 -18.82
CA PRO A 667 13.45 -1.24 -18.88
C PRO A 667 13.77 -0.79 -20.30
N LEU A 668 14.55 0.29 -20.41
CA LEU A 668 15.07 0.73 -21.69
C LEU A 668 15.96 -0.37 -22.29
N LYS A 669 15.84 -0.56 -23.61
CA LYS A 669 16.55 -1.57 -24.38
C LYS A 669 17.71 -0.92 -25.12
N PRO A 670 18.84 -1.62 -25.34
CA PRO A 670 19.96 -1.10 -26.12
C PRO A 670 19.55 -0.82 -27.56
N ASN A 671 20.21 0.16 -28.19
CA ASN A 671 20.04 0.51 -29.61
C ASN A 671 18.58 0.71 -30.05
N THR A 672 17.74 1.22 -29.15
CA THR A 672 16.29 1.33 -29.34
C THR A 672 15.88 2.81 -29.34
N GLU A 673 15.05 3.20 -30.31
CA GLU A 673 14.49 4.55 -30.35
C GLU A 673 13.30 4.69 -29.40
N TYR A 674 13.13 5.89 -28.85
CA TYR A 674 12.06 6.27 -27.95
C TYR A 674 11.49 7.63 -28.35
N THR A 675 10.17 7.76 -28.20
CA THR A 675 9.44 9.02 -28.35
C THR A 675 8.97 9.45 -26.97
N TRP A 676 9.14 10.73 -26.64
CA TRP A 676 8.69 11.28 -25.38
C TRP A 676 8.16 12.71 -25.52
N LEU A 677 7.38 13.15 -24.54
CA LEU A 677 6.86 14.51 -24.48
C LEU A 677 6.74 14.98 -23.03
N VAL A 678 6.60 16.30 -22.88
CA VAL A 678 6.27 16.95 -21.61
C VAL A 678 4.85 17.52 -21.72
N GLU A 679 3.98 17.13 -20.79
CA GLU A 679 2.66 17.71 -20.57
C GLU A 679 2.78 18.82 -19.52
N THR A 680 2.35 20.03 -19.84
CA THR A 680 2.25 21.14 -18.89
C THR A 680 0.80 21.39 -18.50
N CYS A 681 0.50 21.42 -17.22
CA CYS A 681 -0.83 21.67 -16.68
C CYS A 681 -0.82 22.83 -15.66
N ASP A 682 -1.96 23.48 -15.48
CA ASP A 682 -2.15 24.45 -14.40
C ASP A 682 -2.44 23.80 -13.03
N SER A 683 -2.68 22.49 -13.00
CA SER A 683 -2.90 21.70 -11.80
C SER A 683 -2.39 20.27 -11.96
N ASN A 684 -2.01 19.62 -10.87
CA ASN A 684 -1.77 18.17 -10.80
C ASN A 684 -2.98 17.37 -10.29
N LYS A 685 -4.13 18.02 -10.09
CA LYS A 685 -5.41 17.36 -9.73
C LYS A 685 -6.34 17.38 -10.94
N TYR A 686 -6.70 16.21 -11.47
CA TYR A 686 -7.52 16.05 -12.68
C TYR A 686 -8.75 16.98 -12.73
N SER A 687 -9.54 17.00 -11.65
CA SER A 687 -10.75 17.82 -11.54
C SER A 687 -10.51 19.33 -11.58
N ASP A 688 -9.26 19.78 -11.45
CA ASP A 688 -8.90 21.19 -11.32
C ASP A 688 -8.07 21.69 -12.53
N ILE A 689 -7.69 20.81 -13.46
CA ILE A 689 -6.93 21.18 -14.67
C ILE A 689 -7.83 21.98 -15.60
N ASN A 690 -7.52 23.24 -15.90
CA ASN A 690 -8.25 24.03 -16.90
C ASN A 690 -7.49 24.16 -18.22
N LEU A 691 -6.18 23.98 -18.19
CA LEU A 691 -5.33 24.03 -19.38
C LEU A 691 -4.31 22.89 -19.35
N THR A 692 -4.23 22.17 -20.46
CA THR A 692 -3.19 21.18 -20.77
C THR A 692 -2.43 21.66 -22.00
N ILE A 693 -1.10 21.66 -21.95
CA ILE A 693 -0.23 21.93 -23.10
C ILE A 693 0.61 20.70 -23.37
N PHE A 694 0.52 20.13 -24.57
CA PHE A 694 1.49 19.16 -25.05
C PHE A 694 2.60 19.91 -25.76
N GLN A 695 3.78 19.83 -25.17
CA GLN A 695 5.00 20.37 -25.75
C GLN A 695 5.49 19.52 -26.92
N PRO A 696 6.40 20.04 -27.77
CA PRO A 696 6.88 19.31 -28.94
C PRO A 696 7.46 17.94 -28.58
N HIS A 697 7.09 16.92 -29.36
CA HIS A 697 7.62 15.57 -29.21
C HIS A 697 9.14 15.55 -29.39
N GLN A 698 9.79 14.78 -28.53
CA GLN A 698 11.23 14.60 -28.49
C GLN A 698 11.58 13.14 -28.77
N TYR A 699 12.78 12.93 -29.27
CA TYR A 699 13.27 11.60 -29.64
C TYR A 699 14.68 11.38 -29.11
N PHE A 700 14.96 10.16 -28.68
CA PHE A 700 16.33 9.72 -28.47
C PHE A 700 16.46 8.24 -28.83
N LYS A 701 17.71 7.82 -29.05
CA LYS A 701 18.06 6.42 -29.24
C LYS A 701 19.04 6.06 -28.15
N THR A 702 18.78 4.95 -27.48
CA THR A 702 19.72 4.41 -26.51
C THR A 702 20.96 3.84 -27.22
N ASN A 703 22.11 3.90 -26.54
CA ASN A 703 23.38 3.36 -27.05
C ASN A 703 23.43 1.82 -27.13
#